data_AF-A0AAN9T5R3-F1
#
_entry.id   AF-A0AAN9T5R3-F1
#
_cell.length_a   1.000
_cell.length_b   1.000
_cell.length_c   1.000
_cell.angle_alpha   90.00
_cell.angle_beta   90.00
_cell.angle_gamma   90.00
#
_symmetry.space_group_name_H-M   'P 1'
#
loop_
_entity.id
_entity.type
_entity.pdbx_description
1 polymer ?
#
loop_
_entity_poly.entity_id
_entity_poly.type
_entity_poly.pdbx_seq_one_letter_code
_entity_poly.pdbx_strand_id
1 'polypeptide(L)'
;MPIPFSGCSSSLNIISVKQGNLTGTTMISRNGTIFNAYLGIPFATPPLGNLRFKPPIKAKSWQGVLNATQPGACCIQISEETRQLAGSEDCLNLNIYTPQDAQPGDNIPVIVYIFGGLFKQNSNLDNGPEYMMDKRIIIVMPNHRLGALGFLSTGDAVISGNMGLKDQVLALQWVKDNIDSFGGNPNQITLQGHSSGAMCVHLHTLSPVSAGLFNRVIIQSGVGDSVTGFYDKEVSRAIGVEFAHKIGCKHKSSKKILQCLLKQDANAFPSIQEQMLIWSIYPSAPFRPTVEIKDAERAFLTQIPPKAQHPLSNYEWLIGTTSGEGAYNAAGLLTGDGKLARQFDKQYKELFPITFMYLWTSNLKYIDQISTSIRKHYFGDERIDNTTAKPLMHLIPKVVEVAGIHMTPGKPLPQMLEKFINESENGVILLSLGSISKSNIYDTKLRHVFRETFSCLQQRVIWKFEENIENISENVLIRDWIPQRDILAHKNVKLFITHAGVNGMYEAIDAGVPLVFLPLFADQPSNAGLMEDIGAGITLDIKTLTKEILLNAINDVLNDERYSKQMQKLSSQFKDRPMSPQESVVYWTEYVLRHNGTQHLQPMSLEVPCHMKSFQPLFEELVNRKHNVTLISGYRLKESLQSNYTFIDVSSRFHETKLTNFVKENRRIGKFRGIKYFAETFLNHAERILSLKQVQDVIQSNSHYDLVISELCLLDVFFAFGNKFNAPTIALSPMKLTPSYYWILRDPFPSSYVPTLVLDMTEKMTLFSRVVNTIFNFYYVLFYEFFSLPRSQKLLENHFHFDTENMPHIKDILRNISVTFVTDHYSAGFIKPELPNIINVAGLHFTPPKPLPSNMQKFMDEAEFGVIFLSLGSTVEPNALDNIGNKFIQILGNLPQRVIMKWDPKLLQNVSDNILVQEWIPQNEILNHPKCELLITQGGIHSCLETLNASVPVVGIPIISDQQYNLAVMEYYEMGTVLQLEEVPTKLASKVNEVLNNPKYKNNIKKRSVLFRERLVKPLDEAMHWVDHVIKHKDTAYLKSAALQLSWFELYSVDVLLILILIILSASYLIKYCLLWFMQTLTFLKDKMWYAGVELSNKDVIHHTKYD
;
A
#
# COMPACT_ATOMS: atom_id res chain seq x y z
N MET A 1 -24.62 7.12 53.15
CA MET A 1 -24.01 6.34 54.25
C MET A 1 -24.11 4.87 53.88
N PRO A 2 -23.03 4.08 53.90
CA PRO A 2 -23.12 2.63 53.70
C PRO A 2 -23.25 1.90 55.04
N ILE A 3 -24.20 0.96 55.10
CA ILE A 3 -24.30 -0.06 56.15
C ILE A 3 -23.36 -1.22 55.78
N PRO A 4 -22.58 -1.76 56.73
CA PRO A 4 -21.52 -2.72 56.47
C PRO A 4 -22.04 -4.17 56.39
N PHE A 5 -21.53 -4.94 55.43
CA PHE A 5 -21.54 -6.40 55.53
C PHE A 5 -20.20 -6.88 56.08
N SER A 6 -20.24 -7.31 57.34
CA SER A 6 -19.21 -8.06 58.03
C SER A 6 -19.28 -9.53 57.64
N GLY A 7 -18.14 -10.17 57.32
CA GLY A 7 -18.08 -11.64 57.35
C GLY A 7 -17.05 -12.39 56.51
N CYS A 8 -15.81 -11.91 56.37
CA CYS A 8 -14.57 -12.72 56.43
C CYS A 8 -13.39 -11.85 56.00
N SER A 9 -12.55 -11.46 56.96
CA SER A 9 -11.26 -10.84 56.68
C SER A 9 -10.35 -11.85 55.99
N SER A 10 -10.28 -11.80 54.66
CA SER A 10 -9.02 -12.17 54.01
C SER A 10 -8.08 -11.00 54.26
N SER A 11 -6.99 -11.26 54.98
CA SER A 11 -5.89 -10.30 55.13
C SER A 11 -5.49 -9.80 53.74
N LEU A 12 -5.70 -8.52 53.45
CA LEU A 12 -5.21 -7.90 52.22
C LEU A 12 -3.69 -8.15 52.13
N ASN A 13 -3.25 -8.87 51.09
CA ASN A 13 -1.85 -9.26 50.92
C ASN A 13 -0.97 -8.01 50.75
N ILE A 14 -0.16 -7.74 51.76
CA ILE A 14 0.92 -6.74 51.69
C ILE A 14 1.98 -7.29 50.73
N ILE A 15 2.29 -6.54 49.67
CA ILE A 15 3.36 -6.84 48.72
C ILE A 15 4.56 -5.94 49.01
N SER A 16 5.76 -6.53 48.99
CA SER A 16 7.02 -5.79 49.09
C SER A 16 7.62 -5.52 47.71
N VAL A 17 7.78 -4.25 47.36
CA VAL A 17 8.53 -3.78 46.18
C VAL A 17 9.80 -3.07 46.63
N LYS A 18 10.72 -2.76 45.69
CA LYS A 18 12.02 -2.13 46.03
C LYS A 18 11.88 -0.81 46.78
N GLN A 19 10.79 -0.06 46.57
CA GLN A 19 10.55 1.23 47.21
C GLN A 19 9.87 1.12 48.58
N GLY A 20 9.27 -0.02 48.92
CA GLY A 20 8.57 -0.22 50.19
C GLY A 20 7.43 -1.23 50.09
N ASN A 21 6.62 -1.32 51.15
CA ASN A 21 5.48 -2.22 51.20
C ASN A 21 4.22 -1.51 50.69
N LEU A 22 3.31 -2.25 50.04
CA LEU A 22 2.04 -1.73 49.56
C LEU A 22 0.89 -2.71 49.80
N THR A 23 -0.31 -2.20 50.02
CA THR A 23 -1.55 -2.97 50.12
C THR A 23 -2.48 -2.62 48.97
N GLY A 24 -3.05 -3.63 48.32
CA GLY A 24 -4.00 -3.47 47.22
C GLY A 24 -5.45 -3.66 47.66
N THR A 25 -6.32 -3.81 46.66
CA THR A 25 -7.72 -4.20 46.79
C THR A 25 -8.01 -5.41 45.90
N THR A 26 -9.23 -5.94 45.93
CA THR A 26 -9.72 -6.97 45.00
C THR A 26 -10.75 -6.38 44.04
N MET A 27 -10.74 -6.85 42.80
CA MET A 27 -11.71 -6.51 41.75
C MET A 27 -12.27 -7.80 41.14
N ILE A 28 -13.34 -7.67 40.35
CA ILE A 28 -14.05 -8.80 39.74
C ILE A 28 -13.96 -8.67 38.22
N SER A 29 -13.54 -9.74 37.54
CA SER A 29 -13.45 -9.81 36.08
C SER A 29 -14.85 -9.89 35.46
N ARG A 30 -14.95 -9.77 34.14
CA ARG A 30 -16.23 -9.92 33.43
C ARG A 30 -16.91 -11.26 33.71
N ASN A 31 -16.16 -12.35 33.85
CA ASN A 31 -16.71 -13.68 34.17
C ASN A 31 -16.87 -13.95 35.68
N GLY A 32 -16.68 -12.96 36.54
CA GLY A 32 -16.80 -13.14 37.99
C GLY A 32 -15.52 -13.62 38.68
N THR A 33 -14.39 -13.70 37.97
CA THR A 33 -13.11 -14.09 38.57
C THR A 33 -12.61 -12.98 39.48
N ILE A 34 -12.32 -13.28 40.74
CA ILE A 34 -11.74 -12.31 41.66
C ILE A 34 -10.23 -12.19 41.36
N PHE A 35 -9.72 -10.97 41.28
CA PHE A 35 -8.30 -10.68 41.06
C PHE A 35 -7.83 -9.53 41.95
N ASN A 36 -6.53 -9.44 42.19
CA ASN A 36 -5.94 -8.38 43.01
C ASN A 36 -5.60 -7.16 42.13
N ALA A 37 -5.84 -5.96 42.67
CA ALA A 37 -5.56 -4.70 42.02
C ALA A 37 -4.74 -3.79 42.96
N TYR A 38 -3.67 -3.22 42.44
CA TYR A 38 -2.79 -2.29 43.14
C TYR A 38 -2.72 -1.01 42.33
N LEU A 39 -3.31 0.06 42.86
CA LEU A 39 -3.62 1.28 42.12
C LEU A 39 -2.77 2.45 42.61
N GLY A 40 -2.44 3.37 41.70
CA GLY A 40 -1.77 4.63 42.04
C GLY A 40 -0.34 4.48 42.56
N ILE A 41 0.39 3.42 42.17
CA ILE A 41 1.75 3.18 42.66
C ILE A 41 2.72 4.18 42.00
N PRO A 42 3.46 5.01 42.76
CA PRO A 42 4.40 5.95 42.18
C PRO A 42 5.64 5.23 41.63
N PHE A 43 5.92 5.37 40.34
CA PHE A 43 7.15 4.85 39.73
C PHE A 43 8.23 5.94 39.55
N ALA A 44 7.82 7.22 39.58
CA ALA A 44 8.71 8.36 39.50
C ALA A 44 8.50 9.34 40.66
N THR A 45 9.51 10.18 40.91
CA THR A 45 9.35 11.39 41.72
C THR A 45 8.44 12.36 40.95
N PRO A 46 7.48 13.04 41.62
CA PRO A 46 6.58 13.98 40.97
C PRO A 46 7.34 15.03 40.15
N PRO A 47 7.01 15.26 38.87
CA PRO A 47 7.71 16.19 37.99
C PRO A 47 7.31 17.66 38.29
N LEU A 48 7.39 18.08 39.54
CA LEU A 48 6.97 19.41 39.99
C LEU A 48 8.11 20.44 39.88
N GLY A 49 7.73 21.70 39.66
CA GLY A 49 8.67 22.82 39.60
C GLY A 49 9.81 22.56 38.62
N ASN A 50 11.05 22.58 39.10
CA ASN A 50 12.25 22.39 38.27
C ASN A 50 12.36 21.02 37.56
N LEU A 51 11.46 20.06 37.86
CA LEU A 51 11.38 18.76 37.20
C LEU A 51 10.36 18.70 36.05
N ARG A 52 9.48 19.71 35.89
CA ARG A 52 8.35 19.73 34.93
C ARG A 52 8.70 19.30 33.51
N PHE A 53 9.84 19.78 33.00
CA PHE A 53 10.31 19.49 31.64
C PHE A 53 11.63 18.70 31.62
N LYS A 54 11.92 17.95 32.69
CA LYS A 54 13.12 17.12 32.78
C LYS A 54 12.79 15.63 32.65
N PRO A 55 13.79 14.79 32.27
CA PRO A 55 13.65 13.35 32.33
C PRO A 55 13.19 12.92 33.73
N PRO A 56 12.30 11.91 33.83
CA PRO A 56 11.76 11.48 35.11
C PRO A 56 12.85 10.83 35.98
N ILE A 57 12.68 10.94 37.29
CA ILE A 57 13.60 10.40 38.29
C ILE A 57 12.85 9.29 39.03
N LYS A 58 13.52 8.18 39.36
CA LYS A 58 12.94 7.06 40.12
C LYS A 58 12.21 7.58 41.37
N ALA A 59 11.07 6.96 41.72
CA ALA A 59 10.36 7.26 42.95
C ALA A 59 11.26 7.01 44.17
N LYS A 60 11.11 7.85 45.20
CA LYS A 60 11.77 7.65 46.50
C LYS A 60 11.11 6.50 47.25
N SER A 61 11.88 5.82 48.09
CA SER A 61 11.32 4.85 49.03
C SER A 61 10.37 5.54 50.02
N TRP A 62 9.30 4.84 50.40
CA TRP A 62 8.34 5.30 51.41
C TRP A 62 8.46 4.46 52.69
N GLN A 63 8.03 5.04 53.81
CA GLN A 63 7.99 4.36 55.10
C GLN A 63 6.57 3.84 55.36
N GLY A 64 6.47 2.68 56.00
CA GLY A 64 5.18 2.02 56.25
C GLY A 64 4.61 1.31 55.01
N VAL A 65 3.29 1.10 55.00
CA VAL A 65 2.57 0.43 53.92
C VAL A 65 1.82 1.47 53.09
N LEU A 66 2.16 1.59 51.80
CA LEU A 66 1.45 2.46 50.87
C LEU A 66 0.06 1.88 50.58
N ASN A 67 -0.98 2.71 50.74
CA ASN A 67 -2.34 2.33 50.41
C ASN A 67 -2.58 2.45 48.90
N ALA A 68 -2.45 1.33 48.17
CA ALA A 68 -2.67 1.22 46.73
C ALA A 68 -4.07 0.67 46.41
N THR A 69 -5.09 1.04 47.18
CA THR A 69 -6.50 0.65 46.95
C THR A 69 -7.28 1.64 46.08
N GLN A 70 -6.71 2.81 45.82
CA GLN A 70 -7.35 3.90 45.08
C GLN A 70 -6.46 4.34 43.91
N PRO A 71 -7.05 4.68 42.76
CA PRO A 71 -6.33 5.30 41.66
C PRO A 71 -5.53 6.54 42.05
N GLY A 72 -4.35 6.70 41.44
CA GLY A 72 -3.63 7.97 41.43
C GLY A 72 -4.27 8.96 40.45
N ALA A 73 -3.87 10.23 40.52
CA ALA A 73 -4.33 11.25 39.58
C ALA A 73 -3.86 10.96 38.15
N CYS A 74 -4.70 11.27 37.15
CA CYS A 74 -4.27 11.34 35.75
C CYS A 74 -3.40 12.58 35.50
N CYS A 75 -2.66 12.61 34.40
CA CYS A 75 -1.84 13.77 34.02
C CYS A 75 -2.72 14.92 33.51
N ILE A 76 -2.27 16.17 33.75
CA ILE A 76 -2.99 17.38 33.32
C ILE A 76 -3.39 17.32 31.85
N GLN A 77 -4.68 17.47 31.60
CA GLN A 77 -5.30 17.38 30.28
C GLN A 77 -6.69 18.03 30.27
N ILE A 78 -7.26 18.23 29.09
CA ILE A 78 -8.71 18.43 28.95
C ILE A 78 -9.31 17.04 28.71
N SER A 79 -10.20 16.61 29.60
CA SER A 79 -10.91 15.35 29.43
C SER A 79 -11.76 15.40 28.16
N GLU A 80 -11.66 14.36 27.33
CA GLU A 80 -12.46 14.25 26.11
C GLU A 80 -13.95 14.13 26.43
N GLU A 81 -14.28 13.40 27.50
CA GLU A 81 -15.65 13.14 27.95
C GLU A 81 -16.29 14.39 28.55
N THR A 82 -15.66 14.99 29.57
CA THR A 82 -16.27 16.11 30.30
C THR A 82 -16.00 17.46 29.67
N ARG A 83 -15.01 17.55 28.75
CA ARG A 83 -14.48 18.80 28.19
C ARG A 83 -13.97 19.78 29.25
N GLN A 84 -13.66 19.28 30.45
CA GLN A 84 -13.12 20.06 31.55
C GLN A 84 -11.66 19.70 31.80
N LEU A 85 -10.95 20.65 32.42
CA LEU A 85 -9.61 20.41 32.91
C LEU A 85 -9.63 19.29 33.96
N ALA A 86 -8.72 18.34 33.83
CA ALA A 86 -8.55 17.23 34.76
C ALA A 86 -7.07 16.92 34.99
N GLY A 87 -6.78 16.26 36.11
CA GLY A 87 -5.46 15.71 36.43
C GLY A 87 -4.58 16.59 37.31
N SER A 88 -3.35 16.11 37.51
CA SER A 88 -2.30 16.73 38.33
C SER A 88 -0.94 16.59 37.62
N GLU A 89 0.02 17.47 37.94
CA GLU A 89 1.42 17.24 37.54
C GLU A 89 2.03 16.04 38.28
N ASP A 90 1.56 15.79 39.51
CA ASP A 90 1.89 14.58 40.26
C ASP A 90 1.01 13.41 39.78
N CYS A 91 1.35 12.90 38.60
CA CYS A 91 0.58 11.87 37.90
C CYS A 91 1.39 10.64 37.50
N LEU A 92 2.70 10.59 37.77
CA LEU A 92 3.58 9.49 37.34
C LEU A 92 3.44 8.26 38.25
N ASN A 93 2.26 7.65 38.16
CA ASN A 93 1.85 6.44 38.86
C ASN A 93 1.45 5.34 37.87
N LEU A 94 1.38 4.10 38.34
CA LEU A 94 0.91 2.96 37.58
C LEU A 94 -0.07 2.10 38.37
N ASN A 95 -0.91 1.36 37.64
CA ASN A 95 -1.85 0.39 38.18
C ASN A 95 -1.40 -1.02 37.77
N ILE A 96 -1.53 -1.99 38.67
CA ILE A 96 -1.21 -3.40 38.44
C ILE A 96 -2.42 -4.25 38.76
N TYR A 97 -2.76 -5.16 37.85
CA TYR A 97 -3.83 -6.13 38.01
C TYR A 97 -3.25 -7.53 37.86
N THR A 98 -3.43 -8.39 38.86
CA THR A 98 -2.79 -9.72 38.94
C THR A 98 -3.77 -10.77 39.49
N PRO A 99 -3.67 -12.06 39.10
CA PRO A 99 -4.50 -13.11 39.65
C PRO A 99 -4.48 -13.15 41.18
N GLN A 100 -5.60 -13.49 41.80
CA GLN A 100 -5.74 -13.45 43.26
C GLN A 100 -4.75 -14.38 43.98
N ASP A 101 -4.42 -15.51 43.36
CA ASP A 101 -3.54 -16.55 43.87
C ASP A 101 -2.07 -16.34 43.51
N ALA A 102 -1.72 -15.29 42.75
CA ALA A 102 -0.36 -15.07 42.26
C ALA A 102 0.65 -14.87 43.40
N GLN A 103 1.78 -15.57 43.31
CA GLN A 103 2.90 -15.50 44.25
C GLN A 103 4.22 -15.18 43.52
N PRO A 104 5.21 -14.58 44.21
CA PRO A 104 6.55 -14.40 43.64
C PRO A 104 7.15 -15.72 43.12
N GLY A 105 7.73 -15.69 41.91
CA GLY A 105 8.26 -16.89 41.24
C GLY A 105 7.27 -17.66 40.36
N ASP A 106 5.98 -17.32 40.33
CA ASP A 106 4.98 -17.97 39.45
C ASP A 106 5.25 -17.77 37.95
N ASN A 107 6.09 -16.78 37.60
CA ASN A 107 6.50 -16.47 36.23
C ASN A 107 5.33 -16.19 35.27
N ILE A 108 4.30 -15.49 35.74
CA ILE A 108 3.12 -15.14 34.93
C ILE A 108 3.48 -14.12 33.83
N PRO A 109 3.03 -14.29 32.57
CA PRO A 109 3.26 -13.31 31.51
C PRO A 109 2.70 -11.93 31.84
N VAL A 110 3.44 -10.87 31.47
CA VAL A 110 3.10 -9.49 31.82
C VAL A 110 2.79 -8.70 30.56
N ILE A 111 1.66 -8.00 30.55
CA ILE A 111 1.32 -7.00 29.54
C ILE A 111 1.49 -5.61 30.16
N VAL A 112 2.33 -4.78 29.57
CA VAL A 112 2.40 -3.35 29.90
C VAL A 112 1.63 -2.59 28.82
N TYR A 113 0.52 -1.96 29.21
CA TYR A 113 -0.39 -1.27 28.29
C TYR A 113 -0.17 0.24 28.31
N ILE A 114 0.23 0.81 27.16
CA ILE A 114 0.38 2.24 26.93
C ILE A 114 -0.89 2.76 26.25
N PHE A 115 -1.65 3.58 26.96
CA PHE A 115 -2.89 4.16 26.43
C PHE A 115 -2.64 5.14 25.27
N GLY A 116 -3.60 5.20 24.34
CA GLY A 116 -3.67 6.23 23.30
C GLY A 116 -4.38 7.49 23.80
N GLY A 117 -4.45 8.53 22.96
CA GLY A 117 -5.11 9.79 23.28
C GLY A 117 -4.45 11.00 22.61
N LEU A 118 -4.01 10.84 21.36
CA LEU A 118 -3.35 11.90 20.56
C LEU A 118 -2.17 12.58 21.29
N PHE A 119 -1.48 11.84 22.17
CA PHE A 119 -0.42 12.32 23.07
C PHE A 119 -0.86 13.42 24.06
N LYS A 120 -2.14 13.79 24.14
CA LYS A 120 -2.63 14.94 24.93
C LYS A 120 -3.70 14.60 25.97
N GLN A 121 -4.31 13.42 25.91
CA GLN A 121 -5.37 12.99 26.84
C GLN A 121 -5.33 11.49 27.13
N ASN A 122 -6.29 11.03 27.94
CA ASN A 122 -6.44 9.72 28.59
C ASN A 122 -5.42 9.44 29.71
N SER A 123 -5.58 8.28 30.33
CA SER A 123 -4.91 7.84 31.55
C SER A 123 -4.95 6.32 31.70
N ASN A 124 -4.29 5.82 32.75
CA ASN A 124 -4.32 4.43 33.19
C ASN A 124 -5.66 3.98 33.82
N LEU A 125 -6.72 4.79 33.71
CA LEU A 125 -8.07 4.48 34.20
C LEU A 125 -9.10 4.35 33.07
N ASP A 126 -8.80 4.87 31.88
CA ASP A 126 -9.77 4.91 30.77
C ASP A 126 -9.95 3.54 30.10
N ASN A 127 -9.03 2.60 30.34
CA ASN A 127 -9.09 1.23 29.81
C ASN A 127 -9.07 0.23 30.97
N GLY A 128 -10.24 -0.29 31.33
CA GLY A 128 -10.39 -1.24 32.44
C GLY A 128 -9.79 -2.63 32.14
N PRO A 129 -9.32 -3.36 33.17
CA PRO A 129 -8.66 -4.67 33.02
C PRO A 129 -9.64 -5.85 32.91
N GLU A 130 -10.94 -5.65 33.12
CA GLU A 130 -11.91 -6.69 33.51
C GLU A 130 -12.05 -7.82 32.50
N TYR A 131 -11.87 -7.54 31.20
CA TYR A 131 -11.92 -8.56 30.14
C TYR A 131 -10.65 -9.41 30.11
N MET A 132 -9.50 -8.77 30.32
CA MET A 132 -8.19 -9.39 30.21
C MET A 132 -7.87 -10.24 31.45
N MET A 133 -8.40 -9.85 32.62
CA MET A 133 -8.29 -10.62 33.86
C MET A 133 -9.18 -11.89 33.90
N ASP A 134 -9.95 -12.18 32.84
CA ASP A 134 -10.50 -13.53 32.61
C ASP A 134 -9.40 -14.54 32.24
N LYS A 135 -8.18 -14.08 31.93
CA LYS A 135 -7.00 -14.89 31.62
C LYS A 135 -5.97 -14.77 32.74
N ARG A 136 -5.15 -15.81 32.89
CA ARG A 136 -4.04 -15.81 33.86
C ARG A 136 -2.85 -15.02 33.32
N ILE A 137 -2.93 -13.70 33.41
CA ILE A 137 -1.92 -12.73 32.99
C ILE A 137 -1.84 -11.59 34.00
N ILE A 138 -0.74 -10.83 33.97
CA ILE A 138 -0.61 -9.58 34.73
C ILE A 138 -0.70 -8.39 33.77
N ILE A 139 -1.44 -7.37 34.15
CA ILE A 139 -1.56 -6.13 33.36
C ILE A 139 -1.01 -4.97 34.17
N VAL A 140 -0.13 -4.19 33.56
CA VAL A 140 0.41 -2.95 34.12
C VAL A 140 0.04 -1.78 33.25
N MET A 141 -0.51 -0.72 33.84
CA MET A 141 -0.94 0.49 33.13
C MET A 141 -0.28 1.73 33.74
N PRO A 142 0.83 2.23 33.14
CA PRO A 142 1.50 3.44 33.62
C PRO A 142 0.90 4.72 33.03
N ASN A 143 0.79 5.76 33.85
CA ASN A 143 0.62 7.14 33.39
C ASN A 143 1.95 7.70 32.86
N HIS A 144 1.84 8.61 31.90
CA HIS A 144 2.97 9.35 31.35
C HIS A 144 2.54 10.78 31.02
N ARG A 145 3.47 11.74 31.06
CA ARG A 145 3.14 13.15 30.76
C ARG A 145 2.62 13.30 29.33
N LEU A 146 1.68 14.23 29.16
CA LEU A 146 0.93 14.47 27.93
C LEU A 146 1.12 15.93 27.45
N GLY A 147 0.74 16.20 26.20
CA GLY A 147 0.73 17.54 25.61
C GLY A 147 2.10 18.24 25.71
N ALA A 148 2.08 19.52 26.02
CA ALA A 148 3.29 20.33 26.20
C ALA A 148 4.13 19.86 27.39
N LEU A 149 3.52 19.32 28.45
CA LEU A 149 4.26 18.78 29.60
C LEU A 149 5.06 17.52 29.21
N GLY A 150 4.54 16.72 28.29
CA GLY A 150 5.16 15.48 27.83
C GLY A 150 6.06 15.62 26.60
N PHE A 151 5.77 16.57 25.70
CA PHE A 151 6.31 16.54 24.34
C PHE A 151 6.76 17.91 23.80
N LEU A 152 6.72 18.98 24.60
CA LEU A 152 7.29 20.27 24.18
C LEU A 152 8.80 20.14 23.96
N SER A 153 9.30 20.74 22.89
CA SER A 153 10.74 20.79 22.59
C SER A 153 11.14 22.18 22.10
N THR A 154 12.34 22.61 22.47
CA THR A 154 13.00 23.81 21.93
C THR A 154 14.02 23.46 20.84
N GLY A 155 14.10 22.19 20.41
CA GLY A 155 15.04 21.72 19.39
C GLY A 155 16.50 21.65 19.86
N ASP A 156 16.73 21.79 21.17
CA ASP A 156 18.04 21.76 21.82
C ASP A 156 17.98 21.00 23.16
N ALA A 157 19.11 20.89 23.87
CA ALA A 157 19.18 20.16 25.14
C ALA A 157 18.37 20.80 26.29
N VAL A 158 17.93 22.05 26.17
CA VAL A 158 17.30 22.77 27.28
C VAL A 158 15.92 22.23 27.58
N ILE A 159 15.11 22.06 26.53
CA ILE A 159 13.87 21.29 26.56
C ILE A 159 13.93 20.34 25.37
N SER A 160 14.47 19.14 25.58
CA SER A 160 14.75 18.22 24.47
C SER A 160 13.49 17.64 23.84
N GLY A 161 12.42 17.47 24.62
CA GLY A 161 11.20 16.77 24.22
C GLY A 161 11.15 15.32 24.72
N ASN A 162 10.12 14.59 24.30
CA ASN A 162 9.92 13.17 24.61
C ASN A 162 9.87 12.82 26.11
N MET A 163 9.48 13.75 26.97
CA MET A 163 9.34 13.49 28.41
C MET A 163 8.32 12.37 28.69
N GLY A 164 7.20 12.34 27.96
CA GLY A 164 6.22 11.25 28.05
C GLY A 164 6.81 9.88 27.69
N LEU A 165 7.63 9.79 26.64
CA LEU A 165 8.33 8.53 26.28
C LEU A 165 9.37 8.14 27.33
N LYS A 166 10.08 9.12 27.91
CA LYS A 166 11.04 8.87 29.00
C LYS A 166 10.33 8.42 30.29
N ASP A 167 9.10 8.88 30.53
CA ASP A 167 8.23 8.38 31.60
C ASP A 167 7.88 6.91 31.39
N GLN A 168 7.51 6.54 30.16
CA GLN A 168 7.23 5.15 29.79
C GLN A 168 8.48 4.25 29.94
N VAL A 169 9.67 4.71 29.56
CA VAL A 169 10.93 3.98 29.82
C VAL A 169 11.14 3.73 31.31
N LEU A 170 10.93 4.75 32.14
CA LEU A 170 11.11 4.62 33.58
C LEU A 170 10.07 3.67 34.20
N ALA A 171 8.83 3.70 33.72
CA ALA A 171 7.79 2.76 34.13
C ALA A 171 8.15 1.32 33.74
N LEU A 172 8.64 1.09 32.51
CA LEU A 172 9.11 -0.23 32.06
C LEU A 172 10.28 -0.73 32.92
N GLN A 173 11.22 0.15 33.27
CA GLN A 173 12.29 -0.18 34.19
C GLN A 173 11.76 -0.53 35.59
N TRP A 174 10.75 0.20 36.08
CA TRP A 174 10.10 -0.10 37.36
C TRP A 174 9.42 -1.48 37.31
N VAL A 175 8.72 -1.81 36.23
CA VAL A 175 8.08 -3.12 36.04
C VAL A 175 9.13 -4.22 36.07
N LYS A 176 10.20 -4.08 35.28
CA LYS A 176 11.30 -5.06 35.26
C LYS A 176 11.95 -5.25 36.63
N ASP A 177 11.99 -4.18 37.43
CA ASP A 177 12.57 -4.18 38.78
C ASP A 177 11.66 -4.81 39.85
N ASN A 178 10.34 -4.86 39.66
CA ASN A 178 9.39 -5.16 40.75
C ASN A 178 8.29 -6.18 40.41
N ILE A 179 8.07 -6.55 39.14
CA ILE A 179 6.88 -7.31 38.75
C ILE A 179 6.85 -8.75 39.29
N ASP A 180 8.02 -9.31 39.63
CA ASP A 180 8.12 -10.63 40.29
C ASP A 180 7.42 -10.63 41.66
N SER A 181 7.44 -9.52 42.40
CA SER A 181 6.69 -9.40 43.67
C SER A 181 5.18 -9.59 43.51
N PHE A 182 4.66 -9.44 42.29
CA PHE A 182 3.25 -9.63 41.92
C PHE A 182 3.00 -10.97 41.20
N GLY A 183 4.02 -11.83 41.13
CA GLY A 183 4.04 -13.12 40.42
C GLY A 183 4.39 -13.04 38.93
N GLY A 184 4.77 -11.87 38.43
CA GLY A 184 5.05 -11.67 37.01
C GLY A 184 6.48 -12.02 36.59
N ASN A 185 6.64 -12.48 35.36
CA ASN A 185 7.95 -12.76 34.79
C ASN A 185 8.59 -11.50 34.18
N PRO A 186 9.68 -10.95 34.74
CA PRO A 186 10.34 -9.75 34.21
C PRO A 186 11.04 -9.99 32.86
N ASN A 187 11.16 -11.24 32.42
CA ASN A 187 11.74 -11.64 31.12
C ASN A 187 10.68 -12.06 30.09
N GLN A 188 9.38 -11.91 30.41
CA GLN A 188 8.27 -12.15 29.47
C GLN A 188 7.29 -10.97 29.50
N ILE A 189 7.81 -9.79 29.16
CA ILE A 189 7.01 -8.57 29.07
C ILE A 189 6.58 -8.34 27.62
N THR A 190 5.27 -8.19 27.41
CA THR A 190 4.66 -7.74 26.17
C THR A 190 4.28 -6.27 26.31
N LEU A 191 4.85 -5.42 25.48
CA LEU A 191 4.49 -4.00 25.43
C LEU A 191 3.34 -3.80 24.43
N GLN A 192 2.18 -3.38 24.93
CA GLN A 192 0.98 -3.20 24.13
C GLN A 192 0.58 -1.72 24.08
N GLY A 193 0.07 -1.25 22.95
CA GLY A 193 -0.50 0.09 22.87
C GLY A 193 -1.56 0.24 21.79
N HIS A 194 -2.41 1.25 21.95
CA HIS A 194 -3.46 1.64 21.01
C HIS A 194 -3.26 3.09 20.53
N SER A 195 -3.51 3.38 19.25
CA SER A 195 -3.43 4.73 18.66
C SER A 195 -2.07 5.40 18.94
N SER A 196 -2.02 6.60 19.54
CA SER A 196 -0.76 7.25 19.94
C SER A 196 0.07 6.42 20.93
N GLY A 197 -0.57 5.56 21.73
CA GLY A 197 0.12 4.57 22.57
C GLY A 197 0.81 3.51 21.73
N ALA A 198 0.17 3.01 20.67
CA ALA A 198 0.78 2.08 19.71
C ALA A 198 1.96 2.74 18.96
N MET A 199 1.86 4.03 18.64
CA MET A 199 2.97 4.81 18.09
C MET A 199 4.14 4.87 19.07
N CYS A 200 3.88 5.08 20.37
CA CYS A 200 4.91 5.03 21.41
C CYS A 200 5.55 3.64 21.49
N VAL A 201 4.76 2.57 21.49
CA VAL A 201 5.26 1.18 21.47
C VAL A 201 6.17 0.93 20.26
N HIS A 202 5.76 1.36 19.07
CA HIS A 202 6.62 1.27 17.90
C HIS A 202 7.93 2.04 18.11
N LEU A 203 7.89 3.29 18.60
CA LEU A 203 9.11 4.06 18.86
C LEU A 203 10.00 3.45 19.95
N HIS A 204 9.45 2.75 20.95
CA HIS A 204 10.22 1.99 21.93
C HIS A 204 11.05 0.88 21.28
N THR A 205 10.55 0.24 20.22
CA THR A 205 11.33 -0.78 19.48
C THR A 205 12.54 -0.19 18.76
N LEU A 206 12.51 1.11 18.45
CA LEU A 206 13.57 1.84 17.76
C LEU A 206 14.56 2.51 18.74
N SER A 207 14.17 2.64 20.01
CA SER A 207 14.88 3.44 20.99
C SER A 207 15.92 2.62 21.76
N PRO A 208 17.20 3.02 21.76
CA PRO A 208 18.26 2.29 22.47
C PRO A 208 18.05 2.29 23.99
N VAL A 209 17.41 3.34 24.55
CA VAL A 209 17.14 3.42 25.99
C VAL A 209 15.99 2.51 26.44
N SER A 210 15.28 1.89 25.49
CA SER A 210 14.21 0.91 25.75
C SER A 210 14.66 -0.54 25.54
N ALA A 211 15.87 -0.74 25.02
CA ALA A 211 16.39 -2.05 24.64
C ALA A 211 16.42 -3.02 25.84
N GLY A 212 15.85 -4.21 25.65
CA GLY A 212 15.82 -5.26 26.66
C GLY A 212 14.82 -5.04 27.79
N LEU A 213 13.95 -4.02 27.74
CA LEU A 213 12.90 -3.81 28.75
C LEU A 213 11.64 -4.63 28.50
N PHE A 214 11.48 -5.17 27.29
CA PHE A 214 10.36 -6.02 26.88
C PHE A 214 10.82 -7.01 25.81
N ASN A 215 9.96 -7.97 25.49
CA ASN A 215 10.27 -9.10 24.59
C ASN A 215 9.34 -9.15 23.37
N ARG A 216 8.11 -8.65 23.52
CA ARG A 216 7.07 -8.72 22.50
C ARG A 216 6.34 -7.39 22.41
N VAL A 217 5.73 -7.12 21.27
CA VAL A 217 4.94 -5.90 21.06
C VAL A 217 3.59 -6.19 20.44
N ILE A 218 2.56 -5.48 20.92
CA ILE A 218 1.23 -5.44 20.33
C ILE A 218 0.93 -3.99 19.93
N ILE A 219 0.77 -3.74 18.64
CA ILE A 219 0.62 -2.40 18.05
C ILE A 219 -0.76 -2.30 17.41
N GLN A 220 -1.68 -1.59 18.08
CA GLN A 220 -3.08 -1.46 17.64
C GLN A 220 -3.33 -0.06 17.06
N SER A 221 -3.48 0.04 15.74
CA SER A 221 -3.92 1.24 15.04
C SER A 221 -3.01 2.47 15.22
N GLY A 222 -1.68 2.27 15.22
CA GLY A 222 -0.74 3.38 15.24
C GLY A 222 0.72 2.97 15.06
N VAL A 223 1.44 3.62 14.15
CA VAL A 223 2.86 3.37 13.87
C VAL A 223 3.69 4.64 14.02
N GLY A 224 4.75 4.56 14.82
CA GLY A 224 5.58 5.70 15.21
C GLY A 224 6.41 6.35 14.11
N ASP A 225 6.64 5.67 12.98
CA ASP A 225 7.37 6.17 11.82
C ASP A 225 6.47 6.83 10.75
N SER A 226 5.17 6.91 10.99
CA SER A 226 4.23 7.62 10.11
C SER A 226 4.28 9.13 10.29
N VAL A 227 3.67 9.85 9.34
CA VAL A 227 3.50 11.33 9.39
C VAL A 227 2.72 11.82 10.62
N THR A 228 1.98 10.93 11.29
CA THR A 228 1.23 11.23 12.52
C THR A 228 2.01 10.87 13.79
N GLY A 229 3.10 10.10 13.68
CA GLY A 229 3.83 9.52 14.81
C GLY A 229 4.95 10.40 15.40
N PHE A 230 5.58 11.28 14.62
CA PHE A 230 6.70 12.10 15.09
C PHE A 230 6.87 13.42 14.32
N TYR A 231 7.69 14.33 14.88
CA TYR A 231 8.20 15.53 14.21
C TYR A 231 9.73 15.56 14.13
N ASP A 232 10.25 16.25 13.12
CA ASP A 232 11.64 16.70 13.14
C ASP A 232 11.85 17.76 14.23
N LYS A 233 13.09 17.87 14.72
CA LYS A 233 13.48 18.80 15.80
C LYS A 233 13.13 20.26 15.48
N GLU A 234 13.26 20.69 14.23
CA GLU A 234 13.03 22.10 13.85
C GLU A 234 11.52 22.44 13.86
N VAL A 235 10.69 21.48 13.47
CA VAL A 235 9.22 21.60 13.55
C VAL A 235 8.80 21.67 15.01
N SER A 236 9.30 20.76 15.85
CA SER A 236 8.97 20.77 17.27
C SER A 236 9.44 22.06 17.96
N ARG A 237 10.61 22.60 17.58
CA ARG A 237 11.09 23.90 18.04
C ARG A 237 10.12 25.02 17.66
N ALA A 238 9.66 25.09 16.42
CA ALA A 238 8.73 26.12 15.97
C ALA A 238 7.42 26.08 16.76
N ILE A 239 6.84 24.89 16.95
CA ILE A 239 5.63 24.66 17.73
C ILE A 239 5.85 25.03 19.20
N GLY A 240 6.97 24.59 19.80
CA GLY A 240 7.30 24.85 21.20
C GLY A 240 7.52 26.34 21.51
N VAL A 241 8.17 27.08 20.61
CA VAL A 241 8.36 28.53 20.73
C VAL A 241 7.02 29.26 20.59
N GLU A 242 6.17 28.86 19.65
CA GLU A 242 4.85 29.47 19.47
C GLU A 242 3.95 29.25 20.69
N PHE A 243 3.96 28.05 21.26
CA PHE A 243 3.27 27.77 22.52
C PHE A 243 3.79 28.67 23.66
N ALA A 244 5.12 28.79 23.80
CA ALA A 244 5.71 29.67 24.80
C ALA A 244 5.28 31.13 24.60
N HIS A 245 5.18 31.60 23.36
CA HIS A 245 4.69 32.95 23.07
C HIS A 245 3.22 33.15 23.45
N LYS A 246 2.35 32.19 23.13
CA LYS A 246 0.91 32.24 23.45
C LYS A 246 0.64 32.27 24.95
N ILE A 247 1.44 31.57 25.75
CA ILE A 247 1.35 31.61 27.22
C ILE A 247 2.11 32.80 27.85
N GLY A 248 2.60 33.75 27.04
CA GLY A 248 3.25 34.98 27.51
C GLY A 248 4.77 34.90 27.74
N CYS A 249 5.39 33.75 27.50
CA CYS A 249 6.84 33.54 27.60
C CYS A 249 7.59 33.95 26.31
N LYS A 250 7.50 35.23 25.95
CA LYS A 250 8.05 35.82 24.73
C LYS A 250 9.57 36.04 24.80
N HIS A 251 10.34 34.96 24.69
CA HIS A 251 11.80 35.00 24.76
C HIS A 251 12.43 34.26 23.57
N LYS A 252 13.59 34.75 23.09
CA LYS A 252 14.34 34.10 22.00
C LYS A 252 15.20 32.90 22.45
N SER A 253 15.63 32.89 23.72
CA SER A 253 16.53 31.86 24.26
C SER A 253 15.74 30.75 24.93
N SER A 254 16.04 29.49 24.60
CA SER A 254 15.42 28.31 25.20
C SER A 254 15.53 28.28 26.73
N LYS A 255 16.65 28.78 27.30
CA LYS A 255 16.83 28.90 28.76
C LYS A 255 15.85 29.90 29.38
N LYS A 256 15.63 31.04 28.74
CA LYS A 256 14.68 32.06 29.21
C LYS A 256 13.23 31.60 29.01
N ILE A 257 12.95 30.89 27.91
CA ILE A 257 11.66 30.22 27.69
C ILE A 257 11.39 29.24 28.84
N LEU A 258 12.32 28.33 29.14
CA LEU A 258 12.19 27.37 30.23
C LEU A 258 11.96 28.07 31.58
N GLN A 259 12.79 29.06 31.94
CA GLN A 259 12.64 29.81 33.20
C GLN A 259 11.27 30.49 33.34
N CYS A 260 10.68 30.95 32.23
CA CYS A 260 9.34 31.50 32.23
C CYS A 260 8.27 30.41 32.35
N LEU A 261 8.35 29.34 31.55
CA LEU A 261 7.39 28.23 31.56
C LEU A 261 7.32 27.52 32.92
N LEU A 262 8.43 27.47 33.67
CA LEU A 262 8.48 26.95 35.03
C LEU A 262 7.70 27.80 36.04
N LYS A 263 7.42 29.07 35.74
CA LYS A 263 6.61 29.97 36.58
C LYS A 263 5.13 29.99 36.20
N GLN A 264 4.78 29.45 35.03
CA GLN A 264 3.39 29.39 34.58
C GLN A 264 2.63 28.31 35.35
N ASP A 265 1.32 28.49 35.48
CA ASP A 265 0.43 27.43 35.97
C ASP A 265 0.31 26.35 34.89
N ALA A 266 0.63 25.09 35.24
CA ALA A 266 0.54 23.96 34.31
C ALA A 266 -0.90 23.68 33.87
N ASN A 267 -1.89 24.05 34.70
CA ASN A 267 -3.32 23.92 34.38
C ASN A 267 -3.76 24.78 33.18
N ALA A 268 -3.00 25.83 32.85
CA ALA A 268 -3.25 26.65 31.67
C ALA A 268 -2.77 25.99 30.37
N PHE A 269 -1.91 24.96 30.42
CA PHE A 269 -1.26 24.44 29.22
C PHE A 269 -2.23 23.76 28.25
N PRO A 270 -3.19 22.93 28.71
CA PRO A 270 -4.17 22.33 27.81
C PRO A 270 -5.02 23.36 27.06
N SER A 271 -5.41 24.48 27.69
CA SER A 271 -6.21 25.50 27.01
C SER A 271 -5.39 26.27 25.98
N ILE A 272 -4.11 26.55 26.25
CA ILE A 272 -3.20 27.15 25.26
C ILE A 272 -2.96 26.19 24.08
N GLN A 273 -2.86 24.88 24.33
CA GLN A 273 -2.77 23.87 23.27
C GLN A 273 -3.98 23.90 22.33
N GLU A 274 -5.20 24.01 22.86
CA GLU A 274 -6.41 24.12 22.03
C GLU A 274 -6.43 25.40 21.19
N GLN A 275 -5.79 26.49 21.65
CA GLN A 275 -5.59 27.72 20.86
C GLN A 275 -4.53 27.60 19.74
N MET A 276 -3.84 26.46 19.64
CA MET A 276 -2.90 26.17 18.55
C MET A 276 -3.55 25.41 17.39
N LEU A 277 -4.81 24.99 17.54
CA LEU A 277 -5.58 24.38 16.47
C LEU A 277 -5.84 25.44 15.39
N ILE A 278 -5.57 25.07 14.13
CA ILE A 278 -5.66 25.97 12.98
C ILE A 278 -7.08 25.94 12.42
N TRP A 279 -7.68 24.76 12.35
CA TRP A 279 -8.99 24.58 11.75
C TRP A 279 -9.77 23.46 12.42
N SER A 280 -10.91 23.79 13.02
CA SER A 280 -11.72 22.87 13.82
C SER A 280 -10.84 22.18 14.90
N ILE A 281 -10.73 20.85 14.86
CA ILE A 281 -9.88 20.06 15.76
C ILE A 281 -8.47 19.81 15.22
N TYR A 282 -8.09 20.41 14.09
CA TYR A 282 -6.85 20.12 13.37
C TYR A 282 -5.76 21.18 13.55
N PRO A 283 -4.48 20.78 13.67
CA PRO A 283 -4.01 19.40 13.72
C PRO A 283 -4.40 18.72 15.05
N SER A 284 -4.83 17.46 14.99
CA SER A 284 -5.40 16.77 16.16
C SER A 284 -4.41 16.53 17.31
N ALA A 285 -3.11 16.51 17.00
CA ALA A 285 -2.02 16.44 17.98
C ALA A 285 -0.96 17.53 17.67
N PRO A 286 -1.00 18.70 18.33
CA PRO A 286 0.02 19.74 18.15
C PRO A 286 1.38 19.34 18.70
N PHE A 287 1.40 18.58 19.81
CA PHE A 287 2.61 18.07 20.45
C PHE A 287 2.72 16.55 20.25
N ARG A 288 3.90 16.06 19.89
CA ARG A 288 4.18 14.68 19.50
C ARG A 288 5.63 14.31 19.83
N PRO A 289 5.99 13.02 19.77
CA PRO A 289 7.38 12.60 19.76
C PRO A 289 8.23 13.39 18.75
N THR A 290 9.47 13.69 19.10
CA THR A 290 10.39 14.48 18.28
C THR A 290 11.76 13.83 18.18
N VAL A 291 12.51 14.16 17.14
CA VAL A 291 13.94 13.84 17.08
C VAL A 291 14.70 14.76 18.03
N GLU A 292 15.39 14.18 19.00
CA GLU A 292 16.23 14.89 19.96
C GLU A 292 17.66 15.04 19.44
N ILE A 293 18.37 16.05 19.95
CA ILE A 293 19.82 16.12 19.75
C ILE A 293 20.52 15.03 20.56
N LYS A 294 21.64 14.51 20.06
CA LYS A 294 22.36 13.38 20.68
C LYS A 294 22.79 13.64 22.12
N ASP A 295 23.16 14.88 22.43
CA ASP A 295 23.66 15.26 23.76
C ASP A 295 22.55 15.54 24.79
N ALA A 296 21.27 15.38 24.41
CA ALA A 296 20.17 15.52 25.34
C ALA A 296 20.20 14.41 26.41
N GLU A 297 19.91 14.77 27.65
CA GLU A 297 19.88 13.83 28.76
C GLU A 297 18.86 12.71 28.49
N ARG A 298 19.36 11.47 28.45
CA ARG A 298 18.58 10.26 28.13
C ARG A 298 17.77 10.41 26.85
N ALA A 299 18.39 10.95 25.79
CA ALA A 299 17.74 11.10 24.48
C ALA A 299 17.09 9.79 24.03
N PHE A 300 15.78 9.83 23.78
CA PHE A 300 14.97 8.66 23.45
C PHE A 300 15.08 8.33 21.96
N LEU A 301 15.02 9.35 21.10
CA LEU A 301 15.05 9.24 19.64
C LEU A 301 16.01 10.29 19.08
N THR A 302 17.13 9.89 18.50
CA THR A 302 18.18 10.81 18.00
C THR A 302 18.30 10.86 16.48
N GLN A 303 17.46 10.08 15.78
CA GLN A 303 17.38 10.00 14.33
C GLN A 303 15.91 9.93 13.94
N ILE A 304 15.59 10.36 12.71
CA ILE A 304 14.24 10.12 12.18
C ILE A 304 13.96 8.61 12.15
N PRO A 305 12.77 8.13 12.58
CA PRO A 305 12.47 6.71 12.70
C PRO A 305 12.82 5.85 11.47
N PRO A 306 12.57 6.27 10.20
CA PRO A 306 12.94 5.48 9.02
C PRO A 306 14.45 5.30 8.80
N LYS A 307 15.29 6.10 9.48
CA LYS A 307 16.76 6.02 9.41
C LYS A 307 17.40 5.41 10.66
N ALA A 308 16.61 5.13 11.71
CA ALA A 308 17.13 4.57 12.94
C ALA A 308 17.72 3.16 12.67
N GLN A 309 19.04 3.01 12.86
CA GLN A 309 19.81 1.82 12.46
C GLN A 309 19.80 0.66 13.48
N HIS A 310 18.89 0.67 14.47
CA HIS A 310 18.87 -0.40 15.48
C HIS A 310 18.11 -1.64 15.00
N PRO A 311 18.48 -2.84 15.47
CA PRO A 311 17.90 -4.06 14.93
C PRO A 311 16.44 -4.14 15.34
N LEU A 312 15.54 -3.94 14.37
CA LEU A 312 14.14 -4.33 14.40
C LEU A 312 13.95 -5.86 14.61
N SER A 313 15.03 -6.62 14.83
CA SER A 313 15.13 -8.04 14.51
C SER A 313 14.84 -9.01 15.66
N ASN A 314 14.58 -8.56 16.89
CA ASN A 314 14.54 -9.46 18.06
C ASN A 314 13.24 -9.41 18.89
N TYR A 315 12.21 -8.69 18.45
CA TYR A 315 10.90 -8.71 19.12
C TYR A 315 9.90 -9.54 18.32
N GLU A 316 8.98 -10.23 18.99
CA GLU A 316 7.79 -10.81 18.35
C GLU A 316 6.71 -9.72 18.24
N TRP A 317 6.08 -9.59 17.08
CA TRP A 317 5.14 -8.49 16.78
C TRP A 317 3.74 -9.02 16.50
N LEU A 318 2.74 -8.37 17.08
CA LEU A 318 1.36 -8.39 16.61
C LEU A 318 0.97 -6.95 16.25
N ILE A 319 0.64 -6.69 15.00
CA ILE A 319 0.22 -5.35 14.54
C ILE A 319 -1.13 -5.45 13.85
N GLY A 320 -2.03 -4.51 14.15
CA GLY A 320 -3.39 -4.51 13.62
C GLY A 320 -3.97 -3.12 13.41
N THR A 321 -5.01 -3.03 12.59
CA THR A 321 -5.79 -1.83 12.27
C THR A 321 -7.24 -2.26 12.01
N THR A 322 -8.20 -1.33 12.05
CA THR A 322 -9.60 -1.56 11.68
C THR A 322 -9.89 -1.12 10.24
N SER A 323 -11.01 -1.56 9.65
CA SER A 323 -11.42 -1.22 8.27
C SER A 323 -11.94 0.22 8.10
N GLY A 324 -12.22 0.88 9.23
CA GLY A 324 -12.87 2.19 9.32
C GLY A 324 -12.06 3.27 10.05
N GLU A 325 -10.75 3.10 10.27
CA GLU A 325 -9.92 3.99 11.12
C GLU A 325 -10.12 5.49 10.85
N GLY A 326 -10.25 5.85 9.57
CA GLY A 326 -10.39 7.23 9.14
C GLY A 326 -11.68 7.88 9.66
N ALA A 327 -12.68 7.10 10.06
CA ALA A 327 -13.92 7.59 10.66
C ALA A 327 -13.66 8.41 11.94
N TYR A 328 -12.65 8.08 12.75
CA TYR A 328 -12.35 8.83 13.98
C TYR A 328 -12.10 10.33 13.70
N ASN A 329 -11.39 10.63 12.62
CA ASN A 329 -11.10 12.01 12.22
C ASN A 329 -12.16 12.56 11.24
N ALA A 330 -12.77 11.71 10.41
CA ALA A 330 -13.75 12.13 9.42
C ALA A 330 -15.15 12.38 9.99
N ALA A 331 -15.55 11.76 11.09
CA ALA A 331 -16.90 11.89 11.65
C ALA A 331 -17.25 13.34 11.99
N GLY A 332 -16.40 14.04 12.76
CA GLY A 332 -16.62 15.46 13.10
C GLY A 332 -16.58 16.41 11.90
N LEU A 333 -15.91 16.01 10.81
CA LEU A 333 -15.88 16.74 9.55
C LEU A 333 -17.19 16.59 8.75
N LEU A 334 -17.76 15.39 8.77
CA LEU A 334 -18.87 14.98 7.90
C LEU A 334 -20.24 15.05 8.56
N THR A 335 -20.29 15.15 9.89
CA THR A 335 -21.52 15.33 10.68
C THR A 335 -21.91 16.82 10.79
N GLY A 336 -23.20 17.08 11.03
CA GLY A 336 -23.75 18.44 11.15
C GLY A 336 -24.33 19.01 9.86
N ASP A 337 -24.41 20.34 9.73
CA ASP A 337 -25.03 21.04 8.58
C ASP A 337 -24.18 20.98 7.27
N GLY A 338 -23.09 20.21 7.28
CA GLY A 338 -22.14 20.04 6.19
C GLY A 338 -21.24 21.25 5.93
N LYS A 339 -21.25 22.30 6.76
CA LYS A 339 -20.37 23.49 6.56
C LYS A 339 -18.89 23.11 6.54
N LEU A 340 -18.46 22.28 7.48
CA LEU A 340 -17.06 21.85 7.57
C LEU A 340 -16.65 21.01 6.36
N ALA A 341 -17.46 20.03 5.94
CA ALA A 341 -17.22 19.26 4.72
C ALA A 341 -17.13 20.16 3.47
N ARG A 342 -18.04 21.13 3.31
CA ARG A 342 -18.01 22.09 2.20
C ARG A 342 -16.78 22.98 2.21
N GLN A 343 -16.33 23.40 3.40
CA GLN A 343 -15.12 24.19 3.54
C GLN A 343 -13.88 23.33 3.22
N PHE A 344 -13.82 22.12 3.75
CA PHE A 344 -12.77 21.13 3.49
C PHE A 344 -12.61 20.82 2.01
N ASP A 345 -13.74 20.66 1.32
CA ASP A 345 -13.78 20.46 -0.13
C ASP A 345 -13.26 21.67 -0.92
N LYS A 346 -13.76 22.87 -0.60
CA LYS A 346 -13.39 24.11 -1.30
C LYS A 346 -11.93 24.52 -1.05
N GLN A 347 -11.44 24.32 0.16
CA GLN A 347 -10.12 24.76 0.63
C GLN A 347 -9.16 23.58 0.78
N TYR A 348 -9.37 22.49 0.03
CA TYR A 348 -8.61 21.25 0.22
C TYR A 348 -7.09 21.42 0.14
N LYS A 349 -6.60 22.37 -0.67
CA LYS A 349 -5.16 22.65 -0.78
C LYS A 349 -4.55 23.18 0.52
N GLU A 350 -5.32 23.94 1.28
CA GLU A 350 -4.94 24.53 2.56
C GLU A 350 -5.20 23.56 3.72
N LEU A 351 -6.33 22.84 3.66
CA LEU A 351 -6.82 22.03 4.78
C LEU A 351 -6.30 20.59 4.78
N PHE A 352 -6.09 19.94 3.62
CA PHE A 352 -5.54 18.58 3.57
C PHE A 352 -4.17 18.45 4.25
N PRO A 353 -3.21 19.38 4.06
CA PRO A 353 -1.91 19.29 4.73
C PRO A 353 -2.01 19.33 6.25
N ILE A 354 -2.98 20.07 6.79
CA ILE A 354 -3.22 20.21 8.23
C ILE A 354 -3.96 18.97 8.75
N THR A 355 -5.05 18.57 8.08
CA THR A 355 -5.92 17.46 8.47
C THR A 355 -5.22 16.11 8.36
N PHE A 356 -4.48 15.86 7.27
CA PHE A 356 -3.69 14.65 7.06
C PHE A 356 -2.25 14.80 7.57
N MET A 357 -1.95 15.92 8.25
CA MET A 357 -0.74 16.14 9.05
C MET A 357 0.58 16.01 8.27
N TYR A 358 0.56 16.33 6.97
CA TYR A 358 1.76 16.37 6.13
C TYR A 358 2.31 17.78 5.90
N LEU A 359 1.67 18.83 6.43
CA LEU A 359 2.13 20.22 6.32
C LEU A 359 3.57 20.42 6.80
N TRP A 360 3.91 19.81 7.95
CA TRP A 360 5.21 19.99 8.59
C TRP A 360 6.20 18.85 8.35
N THR A 361 5.74 17.75 7.73
CA THR A 361 6.56 16.56 7.47
C THR A 361 6.91 16.39 5.99
N SER A 362 6.26 17.14 5.10
CA SER A 362 6.55 17.17 3.66
C SER A 362 7.24 18.45 3.22
N ASN A 363 7.92 18.39 2.08
CA ASN A 363 8.52 19.58 1.47
C ASN A 363 7.43 20.53 0.95
N LEU A 364 7.43 21.77 1.47
CA LEU A 364 6.45 22.82 1.16
C LEU A 364 6.24 23.04 -0.35
N LYS A 365 7.28 22.84 -1.17
CA LYS A 365 7.21 22.99 -2.64
C LYS A 365 6.18 22.06 -3.29
N TYR A 366 5.93 20.89 -2.70
CA TYR A 366 5.07 19.86 -3.28
C TYR A 366 3.70 19.76 -2.61
N ILE A 367 3.41 20.58 -1.59
CA ILE A 367 2.18 20.49 -0.81
C ILE A 367 0.93 20.58 -1.68
N ASP A 368 0.87 21.54 -2.60
CA ASP A 368 -0.24 21.68 -3.54
C ASP A 368 -0.40 20.46 -4.44
N GLN A 369 0.71 19.93 -4.95
CA GLN A 369 0.71 18.75 -5.80
C GLN A 369 0.23 17.52 -5.04
N ILE A 370 0.66 17.36 -3.78
CA ILE A 370 0.22 16.29 -2.88
C ILE A 370 -1.27 16.43 -2.60
N SER A 371 -1.74 17.61 -2.17
CA SER A 371 -3.17 17.87 -1.92
C SER A 371 -4.04 17.60 -3.14
N THR A 372 -3.59 18.04 -4.33
CA THR A 372 -4.28 17.79 -5.61
C THR A 372 -4.31 16.30 -5.96
N SER A 373 -3.21 15.59 -5.70
CA SER A 373 -3.12 14.15 -5.95
C SER A 373 -4.01 13.36 -4.99
N ILE A 374 -4.04 13.70 -3.70
CA ILE A 374 -4.94 13.10 -2.71
C ILE A 374 -6.39 13.37 -3.14
N ARG A 375 -6.74 14.62 -3.46
CA ARG A 375 -8.10 14.96 -3.86
C ARG A 375 -8.55 14.18 -5.08
N LYS A 376 -7.74 14.20 -6.14
CA LYS A 376 -8.05 13.51 -7.39
C LYS A 376 -8.10 11.99 -7.23
N HIS A 377 -7.24 11.42 -6.39
CA HIS A 377 -7.18 9.97 -6.21
C HIS A 377 -8.38 9.43 -5.43
N TYR A 378 -8.73 10.09 -4.32
CA TYR A 378 -9.76 9.60 -3.42
C TYR A 378 -11.15 10.13 -3.76
N PHE A 379 -11.27 11.34 -4.31
CA PHE A 379 -12.55 11.98 -4.57
C PHE A 379 -12.76 12.35 -6.05
N GLY A 380 -11.76 12.16 -6.91
CA GLY A 380 -11.86 12.57 -8.32
C GLY A 380 -12.24 14.06 -8.45
N ASP A 381 -13.24 14.31 -9.30
CA ASP A 381 -13.90 15.60 -9.45
C ASP A 381 -15.18 15.71 -8.59
N GLU A 382 -15.52 14.67 -7.81
CA GLU A 382 -16.67 14.70 -6.92
C GLU A 382 -16.45 15.67 -5.76
N ARG A 383 -17.55 16.25 -5.29
CA ARG A 383 -17.58 17.07 -4.08
C ARG A 383 -17.35 16.19 -2.86
N ILE A 384 -16.61 16.65 -1.85
CA ILE A 384 -16.49 15.95 -0.57
C ILE A 384 -17.66 16.35 0.35
N ASP A 385 -18.59 15.43 0.59
CA ASP A 385 -19.69 15.56 1.54
C ASP A 385 -20.02 14.22 2.25
N ASN A 386 -21.06 14.19 3.07
CA ASN A 386 -21.43 13.00 3.85
C ASN A 386 -21.74 11.75 2.99
N THR A 387 -22.09 11.91 1.72
CA THR A 387 -22.42 10.79 0.82
C THR A 387 -21.21 10.28 0.02
N THR A 388 -20.26 11.17 -0.29
CA THR A 388 -19.09 10.87 -1.15
C THR A 388 -17.80 10.71 -0.35
N ALA A 389 -17.78 11.06 0.94
CA ALA A 389 -16.57 11.05 1.76
C ALA A 389 -16.22 9.68 2.35
N LYS A 390 -16.86 8.61 1.89
CA LYS A 390 -16.51 7.21 2.20
C LYS A 390 -14.99 6.90 2.02
N PRO A 391 -14.26 7.47 1.05
CA PRO A 391 -12.81 7.33 0.95
C PRO A 391 -12.01 7.92 2.13
N LEU A 392 -12.59 8.84 2.92
CA LEU A 392 -11.99 9.29 4.18
C LEU A 392 -12.04 8.23 5.29
N MET A 393 -12.89 7.20 5.14
CA MET A 393 -13.14 6.20 6.18
C MET A 393 -12.39 4.87 5.94
N HIS A 394 -12.01 4.55 4.71
CA HIS A 394 -11.47 3.23 4.36
C HIS A 394 -9.94 3.11 4.38
N LEU A 395 -9.47 1.91 4.76
CA LEU A 395 -8.11 1.41 4.50
C LEU A 395 -8.13 0.04 3.81
N ILE A 396 -6.95 -0.33 3.29
CA ILE A 396 -6.61 -1.34 2.26
C ILE A 396 -7.02 -2.81 2.61
N PRO A 397 -7.22 -3.71 1.61
CA PRO A 397 -7.69 -5.11 1.67
C PRO A 397 -7.08 -6.15 2.65
N LYS A 398 -6.33 -5.77 3.70
CA LYS A 398 -5.74 -6.70 4.70
C LYS A 398 -6.55 -6.80 6.00
N VAL A 399 -7.83 -6.51 5.98
CA VAL A 399 -8.67 -6.47 7.20
C VAL A 399 -9.65 -7.64 7.19
N VAL A 400 -9.60 -8.45 8.25
CA VAL A 400 -10.64 -9.43 8.56
C VAL A 400 -11.64 -8.75 9.50
N GLU A 401 -12.90 -8.69 9.08
CA GLU A 401 -13.96 -8.09 9.90
C GLU A 401 -14.35 -9.05 11.03
N VAL A 402 -14.20 -8.59 12.27
CA VAL A 402 -14.49 -9.37 13.48
C VAL A 402 -15.51 -8.66 14.38
N ALA A 403 -16.46 -7.96 13.74
CA ALA A 403 -17.52 -7.23 14.42
C ALA A 403 -18.31 -8.14 15.38
N GLY A 404 -18.47 -7.69 16.62
CA GLY A 404 -19.13 -8.46 17.68
C GLY A 404 -18.24 -9.47 18.39
N ILE A 405 -16.90 -9.32 18.41
CA ILE A 405 -16.00 -10.23 19.13
C ILE A 405 -16.28 -10.31 20.64
N HIS A 406 -16.81 -9.25 21.23
CA HIS A 406 -17.22 -9.19 22.64
C HIS A 406 -18.50 -9.98 22.93
N MET A 407 -19.25 -10.38 21.91
CA MET A 407 -20.52 -11.08 22.04
C MET A 407 -20.30 -12.48 22.64
N THR A 408 -20.94 -12.72 23.79
CA THR A 408 -21.05 -14.05 24.41
C THR A 408 -22.50 -14.52 24.39
N PRO A 409 -22.75 -15.84 24.49
CA PRO A 409 -24.09 -16.35 24.76
C PRO A 409 -24.66 -15.68 26.02
N GLY A 410 -25.94 -15.32 25.99
CA GLY A 410 -26.62 -14.69 27.12
C GLY A 410 -26.63 -15.63 28.33
N LYS A 411 -26.28 -15.10 29.50
CA LYS A 411 -26.34 -15.82 30.78
C LYS A 411 -27.71 -15.62 31.45
N PRO A 412 -28.15 -16.54 32.33
CA PRO A 412 -29.33 -16.33 33.14
C PRO A 412 -29.25 -15.02 33.93
N LEU A 413 -30.34 -14.25 33.95
CA LEU A 413 -30.40 -12.98 34.66
C LEU A 413 -30.50 -13.20 36.18
N PRO A 414 -29.99 -12.27 37.01
CA PRO A 414 -30.27 -12.27 38.43
C PRO A 414 -31.79 -12.29 38.70
N GLN A 415 -32.23 -13.09 39.67
CA GLN A 415 -33.65 -13.38 39.93
C GLN A 415 -34.53 -12.12 40.06
N MET A 416 -33.98 -11.04 40.62
CA MET A 416 -34.68 -9.75 40.73
C MET A 416 -34.92 -9.08 39.37
N LEU A 417 -33.92 -9.07 38.49
CA LEU A 417 -34.04 -8.52 37.13
C LEU A 417 -34.97 -9.39 36.29
N GLU A 418 -34.83 -10.71 36.39
CA GLU A 418 -35.68 -11.66 35.69
C GLU A 418 -37.16 -11.51 36.11
N LYS A 419 -37.44 -11.41 37.41
CA LYS A 419 -38.78 -11.12 37.93
C LYS A 419 -39.29 -9.77 37.42
N PHE A 420 -38.47 -8.72 37.50
CA PHE A 420 -38.86 -7.37 37.06
C PHE A 420 -39.23 -7.34 35.58
N ILE A 421 -38.50 -8.07 34.73
CA ILE A 421 -38.74 -8.12 33.29
C ILE A 421 -39.95 -9.00 32.94
N ASN A 422 -40.13 -10.13 33.62
CA ASN A 422 -41.21 -11.08 33.33
C ASN A 422 -42.59 -10.60 33.77
N GLU A 423 -42.67 -9.81 34.83
CA GLU A 423 -43.93 -9.20 35.30
C GLU A 423 -44.39 -7.99 34.47
N SER A 424 -43.61 -7.57 33.46
CA SER A 424 -44.05 -6.50 32.55
C SER A 424 -44.96 -7.04 31.45
N GLU A 425 -46.25 -6.71 31.48
CA GLU A 425 -47.21 -7.11 30.45
C GLU A 425 -46.93 -6.44 29.09
N ASN A 426 -46.43 -5.20 29.10
CA ASN A 426 -46.21 -4.38 27.90
C ASN A 426 -44.76 -4.43 27.37
N GLY A 427 -43.90 -5.25 27.99
CA GLY A 427 -42.48 -5.34 27.67
C GLY A 427 -41.59 -4.34 28.41
N VAL A 428 -40.29 -4.36 28.10
CA VAL A 428 -39.26 -3.62 28.83
C VAL A 428 -38.43 -2.74 27.89
N ILE A 429 -38.10 -1.55 28.35
CA ILE A 429 -37.18 -0.63 27.69
C ILE A 429 -35.88 -0.60 28.48
N LEU A 430 -34.76 -0.72 27.78
CA LEU A 430 -33.44 -0.55 28.38
C LEU A 430 -32.90 0.84 28.02
N LEU A 431 -32.40 1.59 29.01
CA LEU A 431 -31.64 2.83 28.81
C LEU A 431 -30.22 2.63 29.34
N SER A 432 -29.22 2.77 28.47
CA SER A 432 -27.80 2.78 28.83
C SER A 432 -27.01 3.68 27.89
N LEU A 433 -26.34 4.69 28.45
CA LEU A 433 -25.46 5.58 27.69
C LEU A 433 -23.97 5.15 27.78
N GLY A 434 -23.73 3.87 28.10
CA GLY A 434 -22.38 3.30 28.21
C GLY A 434 -21.77 3.38 29.61
N SER A 435 -20.55 2.84 29.74
CA SER A 435 -19.76 2.84 30.98
C SER A 435 -18.86 4.08 31.13
N ILE A 436 -18.54 4.72 30.00
CA ILE A 436 -17.78 5.98 29.95
C ILE A 436 -18.66 7.10 30.50
N SER A 437 -19.86 7.28 29.93
CA SER A 437 -20.84 8.30 30.34
C SER A 437 -21.23 8.19 31.82
N LYS A 438 -20.80 9.16 32.64
CA LYS A 438 -21.15 9.28 34.06
C LYS A 438 -22.40 10.15 34.30
N SER A 439 -22.89 10.14 35.54
CA SER A 439 -24.09 10.87 36.00
C SER A 439 -24.06 12.39 35.78
N ASN A 440 -22.87 12.98 35.60
CA ASN A 440 -22.66 14.40 35.30
C ASN A 440 -23.17 14.82 33.91
N ILE A 441 -23.34 13.89 32.98
CA ILE A 441 -23.92 14.16 31.64
C ILE A 441 -25.43 14.42 31.73
N TYR A 442 -26.09 13.82 32.73
CA TYR A 442 -27.49 14.06 33.01
C TYR A 442 -27.64 15.31 33.86
N ASP A 443 -27.74 16.48 33.23
CA ASP A 443 -28.10 17.69 33.97
C ASP A 443 -29.50 17.56 34.60
N THR A 444 -29.84 18.45 35.52
CA THR A 444 -31.12 18.41 36.25
C THR A 444 -32.33 18.44 35.31
N LYS A 445 -32.20 19.11 34.16
CA LYS A 445 -33.26 19.23 33.15
C LYS A 445 -33.47 17.90 32.41
N LEU A 446 -32.38 17.25 32.00
CA LEU A 446 -32.44 15.98 31.29
C LEU A 446 -32.93 14.85 32.21
N ARG A 447 -32.50 14.83 33.49
CA ARG A 447 -33.04 13.92 34.51
C ARG A 447 -34.55 14.09 34.66
N HIS A 448 -35.04 15.32 34.64
CA HIS A 448 -36.46 15.63 34.70
C HIS A 448 -37.22 15.09 33.49
N VAL A 449 -36.70 15.31 32.28
CA VAL A 449 -37.28 14.80 31.03
C VAL A 449 -37.42 13.27 31.07
N PHE A 450 -36.36 12.54 31.42
CA PHE A 450 -36.43 11.08 31.52
C PHE A 450 -37.44 10.61 32.56
N ARG A 451 -37.41 11.19 33.77
CA ARG A 451 -38.33 10.83 34.84
C ARG A 451 -39.80 11.03 34.45
N GLU A 452 -40.12 12.19 33.86
CA GLU A 452 -41.49 12.48 33.42
C GLU A 452 -41.93 11.60 32.26
N THR A 453 -41.08 11.41 31.24
CA THR A 453 -41.41 10.54 30.11
C THR A 453 -41.64 9.11 30.57
N PHE A 454 -40.75 8.54 31.39
CA PHE A 454 -40.86 7.14 31.82
C PHE A 454 -42.03 6.89 32.75
N SER A 455 -42.46 7.88 33.54
CA SER A 455 -43.68 7.77 34.37
C SER A 455 -44.97 7.63 33.55
N CYS A 456 -44.94 8.05 32.27
CA CYS A 456 -46.09 7.95 31.37
C CYS A 456 -46.10 6.65 30.53
N LEU A 457 -45.07 5.81 30.63
CA LEU A 457 -44.97 4.59 29.83
C LEU A 457 -45.67 3.41 30.51
N GLN A 458 -46.34 2.59 29.70
CA GLN A 458 -46.93 1.33 30.15
C GLN A 458 -45.87 0.21 30.27
N GLN A 459 -44.71 0.40 29.65
CA GLN A 459 -43.55 -0.47 29.76
C GLN A 459 -42.80 -0.24 31.07
N ARG A 460 -42.15 -1.30 31.56
CA ARG A 460 -41.12 -1.16 32.61
C ARG A 460 -39.81 -0.67 31.98
N VAL A 461 -39.07 0.19 32.68
CA VAL A 461 -37.83 0.79 32.21
C VAL A 461 -36.68 0.36 33.12
N ILE A 462 -35.62 -0.21 32.54
CA ILE A 462 -34.35 -0.43 33.23
C ILE A 462 -33.41 0.70 32.82
N TRP A 463 -32.96 1.49 33.78
CA TRP A 463 -32.08 2.63 33.55
C TRP A 463 -30.74 2.40 34.24
N LYS A 464 -29.68 2.22 33.45
CA LYS A 464 -28.31 2.23 33.96
C LYS A 464 -27.94 3.66 34.38
N PHE A 465 -27.85 3.91 35.67
CA PHE A 465 -27.54 5.21 36.24
C PHE A 465 -26.98 5.06 37.66
N GLU A 466 -25.87 5.74 37.97
CA GLU A 466 -25.08 5.52 39.19
C GLU A 466 -25.60 6.29 40.42
N GLU A 467 -26.47 7.27 40.25
CA GLU A 467 -27.03 8.09 41.33
C GLU A 467 -28.49 7.72 41.66
N ASN A 468 -28.87 7.84 42.93
CA ASN A 468 -30.27 7.69 43.32
C ASN A 468 -31.07 8.95 42.92
N ILE A 469 -32.22 8.75 42.26
CA ILE A 469 -33.15 9.81 41.88
C ILE A 469 -34.38 9.74 42.79
N GLU A 470 -34.72 10.86 43.42
CA GLU A 470 -35.94 10.99 44.23
C GLU A 470 -37.20 11.07 43.35
N ASN A 471 -38.31 10.48 43.85
CA ASN A 471 -39.62 10.41 43.19
C ASN A 471 -39.61 9.68 41.84
N ILE A 472 -38.93 8.54 41.75
CA ILE A 472 -38.98 7.64 40.59
C ILE A 472 -40.30 6.83 40.61
N SER A 473 -40.91 6.63 39.44
CA SER A 473 -42.12 5.80 39.31
C SER A 473 -41.81 4.31 39.48
N GLU A 474 -42.77 3.52 39.97
CA GLU A 474 -42.59 2.08 40.24
C GLU A 474 -42.24 1.25 38.99
N ASN A 475 -42.58 1.75 37.80
CA ASN A 475 -42.24 1.10 36.54
C ASN A 475 -40.76 1.29 36.14
N VAL A 476 -39.96 2.04 36.89
CA VAL A 476 -38.54 2.34 36.57
C VAL A 476 -37.60 1.70 37.59
N LEU A 477 -36.67 0.88 37.10
CA LEU A 477 -35.60 0.27 37.87
C LEU A 477 -34.25 0.94 37.54
N ILE A 478 -33.70 1.65 38.51
CA ILE A 478 -32.36 2.26 38.40
C ILE A 478 -31.30 1.35 39.01
N ARG A 479 -30.19 1.15 38.29
CA ARG A 479 -29.00 0.44 38.78
C ARG A 479 -27.72 1.08 38.26
N ASP A 480 -26.71 1.14 39.10
CA ASP A 480 -25.35 1.57 38.76
C ASP A 480 -24.70 0.63 37.72
N TRP A 481 -24.96 -0.67 37.84
CA TRP A 481 -24.49 -1.70 36.93
C TRP A 481 -25.62 -2.65 36.50
N ILE A 482 -25.59 -3.04 35.24
CA ILE A 482 -26.54 -3.99 34.65
C ILE A 482 -25.83 -4.96 33.70
N PRO A 483 -26.28 -6.23 33.61
CA PRO A 483 -25.83 -7.16 32.59
C PRO A 483 -26.51 -6.83 31.25
N GLN A 484 -26.11 -5.71 30.62
CA GLN A 484 -26.77 -5.12 29.43
C GLN A 484 -27.03 -6.16 28.33
N ARG A 485 -26.03 -6.96 27.97
CA ARG A 485 -26.13 -8.00 26.94
C ARG A 485 -27.19 -9.04 27.28
N ASP A 486 -27.22 -9.52 28.52
CA ASP A 486 -28.16 -10.55 28.97
C ASP A 486 -29.59 -9.99 29.03
N ILE A 487 -29.74 -8.71 29.40
CA ILE A 487 -31.03 -8.00 29.35
C ILE A 487 -31.51 -7.88 27.90
N LEU A 488 -30.66 -7.40 26.98
CA LEU A 488 -31.01 -7.27 25.57
C LEU A 488 -31.40 -8.61 24.93
N ALA A 489 -30.78 -9.71 25.35
CA ALA A 489 -31.12 -11.05 24.88
C ALA A 489 -32.51 -11.55 25.37
N HIS A 490 -33.13 -10.88 26.34
CA HIS A 490 -34.40 -11.30 26.90
C HIS A 490 -35.59 -10.91 26.00
N LYS A 491 -36.46 -11.88 25.67
CA LYS A 491 -37.60 -11.73 24.73
C LYS A 491 -38.60 -10.60 25.03
N ASN A 492 -38.69 -10.18 26.30
CA ASN A 492 -39.59 -9.11 26.74
C ASN A 492 -38.99 -7.71 26.54
N VAL A 493 -37.71 -7.57 26.18
CA VAL A 493 -37.12 -6.26 25.85
C VAL A 493 -37.56 -5.83 24.45
N LYS A 494 -38.10 -4.62 24.34
CA LYS A 494 -38.72 -4.10 23.12
C LYS A 494 -37.98 -2.91 22.50
N LEU A 495 -37.20 -2.20 23.29
CA LEU A 495 -36.49 -1.00 22.84
C LEU A 495 -35.21 -0.83 23.64
N PHE A 496 -34.14 -0.39 22.96
CA PHE A 496 -32.91 0.05 23.59
C PHE A 496 -32.63 1.53 23.30
N ILE A 497 -32.63 2.34 24.36
CA ILE A 497 -32.23 3.75 24.30
C ILE A 497 -30.73 3.83 24.62
N THR A 498 -29.94 4.35 23.67
CA THR A 498 -28.47 4.32 23.77
C THR A 498 -27.81 5.53 23.15
N HIS A 499 -26.62 5.85 23.64
CA HIS A 499 -25.71 6.84 23.06
C HIS A 499 -25.06 6.44 21.72
N ALA A 500 -25.47 5.34 21.08
CA ALA A 500 -24.91 4.84 19.81
C ALA A 500 -23.42 4.40 19.86
N GLY A 501 -22.95 3.95 21.02
CA GLY A 501 -21.64 3.28 21.11
C GLY A 501 -21.62 1.94 20.37
N VAL A 502 -20.56 1.67 19.60
CA VAL A 502 -20.48 0.55 18.65
C VAL A 502 -20.75 -0.83 19.28
N ASN A 503 -20.26 -1.08 20.50
CA ASN A 503 -20.48 -2.36 21.18
C ASN A 503 -21.95 -2.59 21.56
N GLY A 504 -22.61 -1.55 22.10
CA GLY A 504 -24.02 -1.62 22.48
C GLY A 504 -24.93 -1.73 21.25
N MET A 505 -24.54 -1.13 20.13
CA MET A 505 -25.24 -1.33 18.85
C MET A 505 -25.13 -2.78 18.38
N TYR A 506 -23.94 -3.39 18.39
CA TYR A 506 -23.79 -4.80 18.01
C TYR A 506 -24.59 -5.74 18.93
N GLU A 507 -24.66 -5.44 20.23
CA GLU A 507 -25.50 -6.21 21.17
C GLU A 507 -26.98 -6.11 20.83
N ALA A 508 -27.46 -4.92 20.46
CA ALA A 508 -28.83 -4.70 20.02
C ALA A 508 -29.12 -5.37 18.68
N ILE A 509 -28.21 -5.27 17.71
CA ILE A 509 -28.30 -5.94 16.40
C ILE A 509 -28.42 -7.45 16.61
N ASP A 510 -27.54 -8.03 17.42
CA ASP A 510 -27.62 -9.45 17.73
C ASP A 510 -28.93 -9.81 18.44
N ALA A 511 -29.43 -8.97 19.36
CA ALA A 511 -30.71 -9.20 20.02
C ALA A 511 -31.94 -8.97 19.12
N GLY A 512 -31.78 -8.26 18.00
CA GLY A 512 -32.90 -7.84 17.16
C GLY A 512 -33.79 -6.78 17.81
N VAL A 513 -33.22 -5.96 18.71
CA VAL A 513 -33.93 -4.94 19.50
C VAL A 513 -33.74 -3.56 18.86
N PRO A 514 -34.81 -2.85 18.45
CA PRO A 514 -34.70 -1.54 17.80
C PRO A 514 -34.24 -0.45 18.78
N LEU A 515 -33.85 0.70 18.23
CA LEU A 515 -33.04 1.69 18.93
C LEU A 515 -33.67 3.09 18.97
N VAL A 516 -33.45 3.82 20.05
CA VAL A 516 -33.55 5.29 20.09
C VAL A 516 -32.17 5.82 20.47
N PHE A 517 -31.61 6.66 19.61
CA PHE A 517 -30.24 7.16 19.76
C PHE A 517 -30.21 8.53 20.44
N LEU A 518 -29.29 8.66 21.40
CA LEU A 518 -28.95 9.90 22.09
C LEU A 518 -27.43 10.15 22.00
N PRO A 519 -26.88 10.38 20.79
CA PRO A 519 -25.45 10.50 20.59
C PRO A 519 -24.86 11.67 21.38
N LEU A 520 -23.72 11.44 22.03
CA LEU A 520 -23.05 12.41 22.90
C LEU A 520 -21.81 13.02 22.24
N PHE A 521 -20.92 12.19 21.68
CA PHE A 521 -19.64 12.63 21.10
C PHE A 521 -19.02 11.60 20.12
N ALA A 522 -17.91 11.99 19.47
CA ALA A 522 -17.07 11.14 18.59
C ALA A 522 -17.84 10.48 17.42
N ASP A 523 -17.77 9.16 17.30
CA ASP A 523 -18.34 8.33 16.24
C ASP A 523 -19.86 8.09 16.40
N GLN A 524 -20.40 8.38 17.58
CA GLN A 524 -21.80 8.11 17.95
C GLN A 524 -22.85 8.76 17.03
N PRO A 525 -22.74 10.04 16.61
CA PRO A 525 -23.70 10.62 15.67
C PRO A 525 -23.71 9.91 14.30
N SER A 526 -22.54 9.49 13.82
CA SER A 526 -22.42 8.76 12.55
C SER A 526 -23.01 7.35 12.65
N ASN A 527 -22.75 6.67 13.77
CA ASN A 527 -23.33 5.37 14.11
C ASN A 527 -24.88 5.43 14.16
N ALA A 528 -25.41 6.44 14.85
CA ALA A 528 -26.85 6.68 14.95
C ALA A 528 -27.48 6.97 13.58
N GLY A 529 -26.89 7.90 12.80
CA GLY A 529 -27.37 8.24 11.47
C GLY A 529 -27.40 7.05 10.52
N LEU A 530 -26.37 6.19 10.54
CA LEU A 530 -26.36 4.96 9.74
C LEU A 530 -27.52 4.03 10.09
N MET A 531 -27.77 3.81 11.39
CA MET A 531 -28.83 2.91 11.84
C MET A 531 -30.23 3.49 11.62
N GLU A 532 -30.38 4.80 11.68
CA GLU A 532 -31.60 5.51 11.31
C GLU A 532 -31.88 5.41 9.80
N ASP A 533 -30.86 5.61 8.95
CA ASP A 533 -30.97 5.42 7.49
C ASP A 533 -31.35 3.97 7.11
N ILE A 534 -30.87 2.99 7.88
CA ILE A 534 -31.22 1.58 7.72
C ILE A 534 -32.66 1.31 8.19
N GLY A 535 -33.29 2.23 8.94
CA GLY A 535 -34.63 2.09 9.50
C GLY A 535 -34.66 1.26 10.79
N ALA A 536 -33.57 1.19 11.54
CA ALA A 536 -33.42 0.39 12.76
C ALA A 536 -33.66 1.19 14.06
N GLY A 537 -33.83 2.52 13.96
CA GLY A 537 -34.11 3.39 15.10
C GLY A 537 -34.32 4.85 14.72
N ILE A 538 -34.47 5.70 15.74
CA ILE A 538 -34.64 7.16 15.61
C ILE A 538 -33.54 7.89 16.37
N THR A 539 -32.94 8.92 15.77
CA THR A 539 -31.91 9.75 16.42
C THR A 539 -32.50 11.02 17.01
N LEU A 540 -32.18 11.31 18.28
CA LEU A 540 -32.62 12.52 18.97
C LEU A 540 -31.41 13.34 19.43
N ASP A 541 -31.54 14.68 19.34
CA ASP A 541 -30.57 15.59 19.91
C ASP A 541 -30.82 15.78 21.41
N ILE A 542 -29.87 15.29 22.22
CA ILE A 542 -29.96 15.33 23.68
C ILE A 542 -30.03 16.76 24.23
N LYS A 543 -29.52 17.77 23.52
CA LYS A 543 -29.51 19.17 23.97
C LYS A 543 -30.88 19.84 23.85
N THR A 544 -31.69 19.38 22.90
CA THR A 544 -33.03 19.91 22.60
C THR A 544 -34.14 18.99 23.05
N LEU A 545 -33.81 17.87 23.71
CA LEU A 545 -34.74 16.85 24.15
C LEU A 545 -35.80 17.41 25.11
N THR A 546 -37.07 17.15 24.80
CA THR A 546 -38.22 17.40 25.68
C THR A 546 -38.96 16.09 25.96
N LYS A 547 -39.89 16.14 26.92
CA LYS A 547 -40.76 15.00 27.25
C LYS A 547 -41.50 14.50 26.03
N GLU A 548 -42.10 15.40 25.24
CA GLU A 548 -42.91 15.09 24.07
C GLU A 548 -42.06 14.45 22.97
N ILE A 549 -40.88 15.01 22.69
CA ILE A 549 -39.97 14.48 21.67
C ILE A 549 -39.55 13.06 22.00
N LEU A 550 -39.12 12.82 23.24
CA LEU A 550 -38.69 11.50 23.68
C LEU A 550 -39.85 10.49 23.70
N LEU A 551 -41.02 10.91 24.19
CA LEU A 551 -42.21 10.05 24.26
C LEU A 551 -42.69 9.65 22.86
N ASN A 552 -42.73 10.59 21.91
CA ASN A 552 -43.13 10.31 20.53
C ASN A 552 -42.16 9.33 19.87
N ALA A 553 -40.85 9.54 19.99
CA ALA A 553 -39.86 8.63 19.41
C ALA A 553 -39.94 7.21 20.01
N ILE A 554 -40.15 7.10 21.33
CA ILE A 554 -40.37 5.79 21.98
C ILE A 554 -41.64 5.12 21.42
N ASN A 555 -42.74 5.86 21.32
CA ASN A 555 -44.00 5.33 20.78
C ASN A 555 -43.89 4.93 19.30
N ASP A 556 -43.17 5.71 18.49
CA ASP A 556 -42.95 5.40 17.08
C ASP A 556 -42.17 4.10 16.93
N VAL A 557 -41.06 3.94 17.67
CA VAL A 557 -40.24 2.73 17.59
C VAL A 557 -40.97 1.50 18.16
N LEU A 558 -41.81 1.66 19.18
CA LEU A 558 -42.55 0.56 19.77
C LEU A 558 -43.77 0.12 18.94
N ASN A 559 -44.48 1.05 18.30
CA ASN A 559 -45.75 0.78 17.63
C ASN A 559 -45.59 0.55 16.11
N ASP A 560 -44.54 1.10 15.49
CA ASP A 560 -44.26 0.86 14.08
C ASP A 560 -43.40 -0.40 13.90
N GLU A 561 -44.04 -1.48 13.42
CA GLU A 561 -43.38 -2.76 13.17
C GLU A 561 -42.19 -2.67 12.20
N ARG A 562 -42.05 -1.58 11.43
CA ARG A 562 -40.90 -1.42 10.51
C ARG A 562 -39.57 -1.49 11.27
N TYR A 563 -39.44 -0.84 12.41
CA TYR A 563 -38.19 -0.83 13.18
C TYR A 563 -37.83 -2.22 13.71
N SER A 564 -38.79 -2.92 14.30
CA SER A 564 -38.56 -4.26 14.83
C SER A 564 -38.30 -5.28 13.72
N LYS A 565 -39.07 -5.27 12.62
CA LYS A 565 -38.82 -6.14 11.46
C LYS A 565 -37.45 -5.89 10.83
N GLN A 566 -37.08 -4.62 10.67
CA GLN A 566 -35.79 -4.25 10.12
C GLN A 566 -34.64 -4.69 11.02
N MET A 567 -34.80 -4.57 12.34
CA MET A 567 -33.79 -5.00 13.29
C MET A 567 -33.67 -6.53 13.40
N GLN A 568 -34.77 -7.27 13.25
CA GLN A 568 -34.75 -8.72 13.14
C GLN A 568 -34.06 -9.19 11.86
N LYS A 569 -34.31 -8.50 10.73
CA LYS A 569 -33.58 -8.74 9.47
C LYS A 569 -32.09 -8.46 9.62
N LEU A 570 -31.72 -7.36 10.27
CA LEU A 570 -30.32 -7.02 10.51
C LEU A 570 -29.65 -8.03 11.45
N SER A 571 -30.38 -8.52 12.47
CA SER A 571 -29.92 -9.58 13.38
C SER A 571 -29.63 -10.89 12.64
N SER A 572 -30.54 -11.32 11.76
CA SER A 572 -30.33 -12.56 11.00
C SER A 572 -29.14 -12.44 10.06
N GLN A 573 -29.01 -11.32 9.36
CA GLN A 573 -27.84 -11.03 8.51
C GLN A 573 -26.55 -10.94 9.31
N PHE A 574 -26.60 -10.34 10.50
CA PHE A 574 -25.44 -10.24 11.38
C PHE A 574 -25.03 -11.62 11.91
N LYS A 575 -25.96 -12.53 12.17
CA LYS A 575 -25.67 -13.89 12.65
C LYS A 575 -25.31 -14.87 11.53
N ASP A 576 -25.70 -14.58 10.29
CA ASP A 576 -25.40 -15.41 9.12
C ASP A 576 -23.93 -15.26 8.69
N ARG A 577 -23.05 -15.95 9.41
CA ARG A 577 -21.61 -15.98 9.16
C ARG A 577 -21.10 -17.41 9.33
N PRO A 578 -20.10 -17.84 8.52
CA PRO A 578 -19.59 -19.21 8.54
C PRO A 578 -18.83 -19.56 9.83
N MET A 579 -18.34 -18.56 10.55
CA MET A 579 -17.59 -18.70 11.81
C MET A 579 -17.95 -17.54 12.73
N SER A 580 -17.94 -17.76 14.05
CA SER A 580 -18.06 -16.65 15.01
C SER A 580 -16.86 -15.69 14.87
N PRO A 581 -16.98 -14.41 15.30
CA PRO A 581 -15.83 -13.50 15.35
C PRO A 581 -14.62 -14.05 16.10
N GLN A 582 -14.86 -14.75 17.21
CA GLN A 582 -13.82 -15.33 18.03
C GLN A 582 -13.09 -16.45 17.28
N GLU A 583 -13.85 -17.37 16.67
CA GLU A 583 -13.27 -18.43 15.83
C GLU A 583 -12.56 -17.87 14.60
N SER A 584 -13.06 -16.78 14.01
CA SER A 584 -12.43 -16.11 12.87
C SER A 584 -11.06 -15.55 13.26
N VAL A 585 -10.94 -14.89 14.42
CA VAL A 585 -9.65 -14.42 14.94
C VAL A 585 -8.70 -15.59 15.17
N VAL A 586 -9.16 -16.65 15.85
CA VAL A 586 -8.34 -17.83 16.13
C VAL A 586 -7.87 -18.47 14.82
N TYR A 587 -8.79 -18.74 13.90
CA TYR A 587 -8.49 -19.36 12.62
C TYR A 587 -7.48 -18.55 11.83
N TRP A 588 -7.69 -17.25 11.65
CA TRP A 588 -6.77 -16.43 10.86
C TRP A 588 -5.41 -16.24 11.54
N THR A 589 -5.38 -16.18 12.87
CA THR A 589 -4.12 -16.16 13.64
C THR A 589 -3.36 -17.46 13.47
N GLU A 590 -4.03 -18.60 13.67
CA GLU A 590 -3.43 -19.91 13.46
C GLU A 590 -3.08 -20.16 11.99
N TYR A 591 -3.85 -19.64 11.05
CA TYR A 591 -3.57 -19.73 9.62
C TYR A 591 -2.28 -19.01 9.28
N VAL A 592 -2.09 -17.79 9.80
CA VAL A 592 -0.82 -17.05 9.67
C VAL A 592 0.32 -17.85 10.30
N LEU A 593 0.13 -18.45 11.47
CA LEU A 593 1.15 -19.28 12.15
C LEU A 593 1.47 -20.57 11.38
N ARG A 594 0.45 -21.30 10.91
CA ARG A 594 0.56 -22.53 10.11
C ARG A 594 1.28 -22.30 8.79
N HIS A 595 1.18 -21.09 8.25
CA HIS A 595 1.75 -20.72 6.95
C HIS A 595 2.94 -19.76 7.06
N ASN A 596 3.47 -19.54 8.27
CA ASN A 596 4.62 -18.68 8.55
C ASN A 596 4.50 -17.27 7.92
N GLY A 597 3.30 -16.69 7.99
CA GLY A 597 2.90 -15.47 7.31
C GLY A 597 1.67 -15.67 6.39
N THR A 598 1.29 -14.61 5.68
CA THR A 598 0.15 -14.61 4.73
C THR A 598 0.55 -13.98 3.38
N GLN A 599 1.67 -14.41 2.80
CA GLN A 599 2.17 -13.90 1.52
C GLN A 599 1.12 -13.95 0.40
N HIS A 600 0.34 -15.04 0.32
CA HIS A 600 -0.74 -15.21 -0.65
C HIS A 600 -1.99 -14.32 -0.41
N LEU A 601 -2.05 -13.61 0.73
CA LEU A 601 -3.06 -12.59 1.03
C LEU A 601 -2.48 -11.17 0.93
N GLN A 602 -1.23 -11.02 0.49
CA GLN A 602 -0.69 -9.71 0.15
C GLN A 602 -1.35 -9.23 -1.14
N PRO A 603 -1.74 -7.94 -1.24
CA PRO A 603 -2.17 -7.39 -2.51
C PRO A 603 -1.01 -7.50 -3.49
N MET A 604 -1.22 -8.19 -4.61
CA MET A 604 -0.25 -8.36 -5.70
C MET A 604 0.17 -7.04 -6.38
N SER A 605 -0.33 -5.88 -5.96
CA SER A 605 0.30 -4.60 -6.31
C SER A 605 1.70 -4.45 -5.70
N LEU A 606 2.07 -5.29 -4.73
CA LEU A 606 3.47 -5.53 -4.30
C LEU A 606 4.22 -6.51 -5.23
N GLU A 607 3.50 -7.27 -6.07
CA GLU A 607 4.01 -8.28 -7.02
C GLU A 607 3.67 -7.91 -8.48
N VAL A 608 3.87 -6.65 -8.90
CA VAL A 608 3.71 -6.28 -10.33
C VAL A 608 4.81 -6.98 -11.13
N PRO A 609 4.53 -8.07 -11.89
CA PRO A 609 5.58 -8.94 -12.42
C PRO A 609 6.55 -8.16 -13.31
N CYS A 610 7.80 -8.13 -12.86
CA CYS A 610 8.93 -7.65 -13.65
C CYS A 610 9.22 -8.65 -14.77
N HIS A 611 9.80 -8.14 -15.85
CA HIS A 611 10.39 -8.92 -16.94
C HIS A 611 11.33 -10.05 -16.45
N MET A 612 11.89 -9.94 -15.24
CA MET A 612 12.71 -10.98 -14.59
C MET A 612 12.04 -12.33 -14.38
N LYS A 613 10.70 -12.41 -14.29
CA LYS A 613 10.03 -13.71 -14.08
C LYS A 613 10.30 -14.70 -15.22
N SER A 614 10.55 -14.22 -16.45
CA SER A 614 10.84 -15.11 -17.57
C SER A 614 12.24 -15.73 -17.53
N PHE A 615 13.18 -15.08 -16.85
CA PHE A 615 14.56 -15.55 -16.65
C PHE A 615 14.77 -16.22 -15.29
N GLN A 616 13.75 -16.26 -14.43
CA GLN A 616 13.81 -16.94 -13.13
C GLN A 616 14.33 -18.39 -13.24
N PRO A 617 13.89 -19.23 -14.20
CA PRO A 617 14.43 -20.59 -14.34
C PRO A 617 15.94 -20.64 -14.60
N LEU A 618 16.52 -19.64 -15.29
CA LEU A 618 17.96 -19.55 -15.51
C LEU A 618 18.71 -19.36 -14.18
N PHE A 619 18.24 -18.43 -13.35
CA PHE A 619 18.86 -18.17 -12.04
C PHE A 619 18.68 -19.34 -11.07
N GLU A 620 17.51 -19.97 -11.07
CA GLU A 620 17.25 -21.18 -10.28
C GLU A 620 18.18 -22.32 -10.70
N GLU A 621 18.37 -22.52 -12.00
CA GLU A 621 19.26 -23.56 -12.53
C GLU A 621 20.73 -23.30 -12.19
N LEU A 622 21.18 -22.03 -12.20
CA LEU A 622 22.51 -21.66 -11.73
C LEU A 622 22.72 -22.06 -10.26
N VAL A 623 21.74 -21.77 -9.40
CA VAL A 623 21.81 -22.16 -7.98
C VAL A 623 21.75 -23.69 -7.83
N ASN A 624 20.91 -24.39 -8.58
CA ASN A 624 20.84 -25.86 -8.58
C ASN A 624 22.16 -26.52 -9.00
N ARG A 625 22.88 -25.89 -9.93
CA ARG A 625 24.23 -26.30 -10.37
C ARG A 625 25.35 -25.86 -9.41
N LYS A 626 24.99 -25.33 -8.24
CA LYS A 626 25.90 -24.93 -7.15
C LYS A 626 26.75 -23.71 -7.46
N HIS A 627 26.35 -22.86 -8.40
CA HIS A 627 26.97 -21.54 -8.53
C HIS A 627 26.60 -20.66 -7.32
N ASN A 628 27.54 -19.86 -6.85
CA ASN A 628 27.28 -18.84 -5.82
C ASN A 628 26.70 -17.59 -6.50
N VAL A 629 25.39 -17.40 -6.39
CA VAL A 629 24.67 -16.33 -7.10
C VAL A 629 24.42 -15.15 -6.15
N THR A 630 24.79 -13.94 -6.56
CA THR A 630 24.32 -12.70 -5.92
C THR A 630 23.26 -12.07 -6.83
N LEU A 631 22.02 -12.07 -6.35
CA LEU A 631 20.86 -11.61 -7.11
C LEU A 631 20.40 -10.24 -6.59
N ILE A 632 20.65 -9.20 -7.37
CA ILE A 632 20.08 -7.86 -7.18
C ILE A 632 18.77 -7.82 -7.95
N SER A 633 17.64 -7.95 -7.25
CA SER A 633 16.33 -8.05 -7.90
C SER A 633 15.19 -7.60 -6.99
N GLY A 634 14.08 -7.18 -7.59
CA GLY A 634 12.82 -7.01 -6.86
C GLY A 634 12.11 -8.34 -6.58
N TYR A 635 12.67 -9.46 -7.07
CA TYR A 635 12.09 -10.80 -7.01
C TYR A 635 13.04 -11.79 -6.36
N ARG A 636 12.51 -12.53 -5.38
CA ARG A 636 13.19 -13.63 -4.72
C ARG A 636 13.01 -14.93 -5.52
N LEU A 637 14.03 -15.79 -5.55
CA LEU A 637 13.91 -17.16 -6.10
C LEU A 637 13.11 -18.04 -5.12
N LYS A 638 12.78 -19.27 -5.54
CA LYS A 638 12.05 -20.26 -4.70
C LYS A 638 12.67 -20.40 -3.31
N GLU A 639 11.83 -20.49 -2.28
CA GLU A 639 12.26 -20.58 -0.87
C GLU A 639 13.18 -21.78 -0.60
N SER A 640 12.99 -22.89 -1.32
CA SER A 640 13.84 -24.08 -1.25
C SER A 640 15.31 -23.81 -1.60
N LEU A 641 15.64 -22.65 -2.20
CA LEU A 641 16.98 -22.25 -2.61
C LEU A 641 17.62 -21.22 -1.67
N GLN A 642 16.96 -20.82 -0.57
CA GLN A 642 17.38 -19.70 0.29
C GLN A 642 18.78 -19.83 0.91
N SER A 643 19.30 -21.05 1.08
CA SER A 643 20.64 -21.27 1.66
C SER A 643 21.80 -21.06 0.68
N ASN A 644 21.51 -20.93 -0.63
CA ASN A 644 22.51 -21.12 -1.69
C ASN A 644 22.71 -19.90 -2.60
N TYR A 645 22.15 -18.73 -2.25
CA TYR A 645 22.39 -17.48 -2.98
C TYR A 645 22.19 -16.24 -2.09
N THR A 646 22.82 -15.12 -2.45
CA THR A 646 22.66 -13.83 -1.78
C THR A 646 21.57 -13.01 -2.47
N PHE A 647 20.56 -12.55 -1.73
CA PHE A 647 19.46 -11.73 -2.28
C PHE A 647 19.59 -10.28 -1.81
N ILE A 648 19.71 -9.36 -2.77
CA ILE A 648 19.69 -7.91 -2.53
C ILE A 648 18.36 -7.38 -3.06
N ASP A 649 17.47 -7.05 -2.12
CA ASP A 649 16.10 -6.66 -2.42
C ASP A 649 16.01 -5.20 -2.88
N VAL A 650 15.61 -5.02 -4.13
CA VAL A 650 15.39 -3.70 -4.72
C VAL A 650 13.90 -3.39 -4.98
N SER A 651 12.98 -4.26 -4.53
CA SER A 651 11.52 -4.15 -4.73
C SER A 651 10.94 -2.80 -4.28
N SER A 652 11.43 -2.29 -3.14
CA SER A 652 11.04 -1.01 -2.56
C SER A 652 11.14 0.19 -3.51
N ARG A 653 12.00 0.12 -4.54
CA ARG A 653 12.23 1.21 -5.52
C ARG A 653 11.38 1.11 -6.79
N PHE A 654 10.67 0.01 -6.99
CA PHE A 654 9.71 -0.16 -8.09
C PHE A 654 8.34 0.46 -7.78
N HIS A 655 8.01 0.73 -6.51
CA HIS A 655 6.67 1.18 -6.08
C HIS A 655 6.35 2.66 -6.29
N GLU A 656 7.33 3.50 -6.61
CA GLU A 656 7.11 4.96 -6.73
C GLU A 656 6.43 5.38 -8.06
N THR A 657 6.45 4.53 -9.09
CA THR A 657 5.77 4.79 -10.37
C THR A 657 4.62 3.81 -10.53
N LYS A 658 3.37 4.24 -10.24
CA LYS A 658 2.19 3.38 -10.44
C LYS A 658 2.09 2.98 -11.91
N LEU A 659 2.12 1.67 -12.19
CA LEU A 659 1.96 1.10 -13.54
C LEU A 659 0.68 1.58 -14.23
N THR A 660 -0.42 1.77 -13.48
CA THR A 660 -1.65 2.42 -13.97
C THR A 660 -1.44 3.82 -14.54
N ASN A 661 -0.61 4.66 -13.91
CA ASN A 661 -0.32 6.00 -14.42
C ASN A 661 0.52 5.93 -15.70
N PHE A 662 1.51 5.02 -15.72
CA PHE A 662 2.32 4.77 -16.91
C PHE A 662 1.44 4.36 -18.10
N VAL A 663 0.51 3.41 -17.94
CA VAL A 663 -0.41 2.97 -19.00
C VAL A 663 -1.34 4.11 -19.44
N LYS A 664 -1.94 4.85 -18.48
CA LYS A 664 -2.83 5.98 -18.79
C LYS A 664 -2.12 7.12 -19.52
N GLU A 665 -0.90 7.45 -19.12
CA GLU A 665 -0.11 8.53 -19.74
C GLU A 665 0.43 8.10 -21.10
N ASN A 666 0.95 6.88 -21.23
CA ASN A 666 1.47 6.36 -22.51
C ASN A 666 0.38 6.31 -23.59
N ARG A 667 -0.86 5.94 -23.23
CA ARG A 667 -2.03 5.99 -24.15
C ARG A 667 -2.40 7.42 -24.60
N ARG A 668 -2.09 8.43 -23.79
CA ARG A 668 -2.45 9.85 -24.07
C ARG A 668 -1.41 10.59 -24.89
N ILE A 669 -0.15 10.16 -24.84
CA ILE A 669 0.97 10.85 -25.50
C ILE A 669 1.32 10.15 -26.82
N GLY A 670 1.69 10.92 -27.85
CA GLY A 670 2.08 10.35 -29.15
C GLY A 670 3.34 9.47 -29.06
N LYS A 671 3.49 8.53 -30.01
CA LYS A 671 4.53 7.48 -30.02
C LYS A 671 5.96 7.99 -29.73
N PHE A 672 6.36 9.13 -30.32
CA PHE A 672 7.68 9.75 -30.06
C PHE A 672 7.86 10.21 -28.59
N ARG A 673 6.85 10.87 -28.01
CA ARG A 673 6.88 11.27 -26.59
C ARG A 673 6.81 10.06 -25.66
N GLY A 674 6.10 9.01 -26.09
CA GLY A 674 6.04 7.73 -25.39
C GLY A 674 7.42 7.08 -25.20
N ILE A 675 8.25 7.06 -26.25
CA ILE A 675 9.63 6.55 -26.20
C ILE A 675 10.45 7.31 -25.16
N LYS A 676 10.36 8.65 -25.17
CA LYS A 676 11.08 9.48 -24.21
C LYS A 676 10.63 9.22 -22.77
N TYR A 677 9.33 9.20 -22.53
CA TYR A 677 8.75 8.96 -21.21
C TYR A 677 9.14 7.57 -20.66
N PHE A 678 9.16 6.56 -21.53
CA PHE A 678 9.63 5.21 -21.19
C PHE A 678 11.10 5.24 -20.76
N ALA A 679 11.99 5.86 -21.55
CA ALA A 679 13.41 5.94 -21.23
C ALA A 679 13.69 6.73 -19.93
N GLU A 680 13.02 7.86 -19.71
CA GLU A 680 13.16 8.63 -18.46
C GLU A 680 12.74 7.81 -17.25
N THR A 681 11.66 7.03 -17.36
CA THR A 681 11.17 6.18 -16.28
C THR A 681 12.20 5.12 -15.88
N PHE A 682 12.80 4.42 -16.85
CA PHE A 682 13.78 3.36 -16.60
C PHE A 682 15.12 3.92 -16.09
N LEU A 683 15.59 5.05 -16.63
CA LEU A 683 16.83 5.69 -16.16
C LEU A 683 16.70 6.20 -14.72
N ASN A 684 15.56 6.83 -14.37
CA ASN A 684 15.28 7.25 -13.00
C ASN A 684 15.21 6.04 -12.05
N HIS A 685 14.68 4.91 -12.54
CA HIS A 685 14.63 3.68 -11.78
C HIS A 685 16.04 3.10 -11.53
N ALA A 686 16.90 3.09 -12.56
CA ALA A 686 18.30 2.69 -12.43
C ALA A 686 19.06 3.55 -11.40
N GLU A 687 18.87 4.88 -11.42
CA GLU A 687 19.47 5.80 -10.44
C GLU A 687 19.05 5.47 -9.00
N ARG A 688 17.76 5.17 -8.79
CA ARG A 688 17.23 4.81 -7.47
C ARG A 688 17.81 3.49 -6.95
N ILE A 689 17.97 2.49 -7.83
CA ILE A 689 18.60 1.22 -7.48
C ILE A 689 20.08 1.44 -7.15
N LEU A 690 20.83 2.13 -8.01
CA LEU A 690 22.26 2.39 -7.79
C LEU A 690 22.50 3.22 -6.53
N SER A 691 21.54 4.04 -6.10
CA SER A 691 21.63 4.82 -4.86
C SER A 691 21.38 4.01 -3.58
N LEU A 692 20.96 2.74 -3.68
CA LEU A 692 20.76 1.90 -2.51
C LEU A 692 22.09 1.52 -1.87
N LYS A 693 22.17 1.65 -0.54
CA LYS A 693 23.38 1.30 0.21
C LYS A 693 23.85 -0.14 -0.08
N GLN A 694 22.94 -1.11 -0.11
CA GLN A 694 23.29 -2.51 -0.37
C GLN A 694 23.91 -2.72 -1.76
N VAL A 695 23.47 -1.95 -2.77
CA VAL A 695 24.04 -2.00 -4.12
C VAL A 695 25.39 -1.27 -4.16
N GLN A 696 25.50 -0.13 -3.47
CA GLN A 696 26.76 0.57 -3.28
C GLN A 696 27.80 -0.27 -2.53
N ASP A 697 27.39 -1.06 -1.54
CA ASP A 697 28.26 -1.97 -0.80
C ASP A 697 28.83 -3.05 -1.74
N VAL A 698 28.03 -3.58 -2.68
CA VAL A 698 28.52 -4.48 -3.74
C VAL A 698 29.50 -3.76 -4.65
N ILE A 699 29.15 -2.57 -5.14
CA ILE A 699 30.04 -1.75 -5.99
C ILE A 699 31.38 -1.51 -5.29
N GLN A 700 31.38 -1.17 -3.99
CA GLN A 700 32.60 -0.86 -3.25
C GLN A 700 33.34 -2.11 -2.76
N SER A 701 32.74 -3.30 -2.86
CA SER A 701 33.35 -4.53 -2.39
C SER A 701 34.56 -4.95 -3.23
N ASN A 702 35.49 -5.66 -2.60
CA ASN A 702 36.58 -6.38 -3.29
C ASN A 702 36.16 -7.81 -3.68
N SER A 703 34.86 -8.04 -3.89
CA SER A 703 34.33 -9.34 -4.27
C SER A 703 34.79 -9.73 -5.67
N HIS A 704 34.97 -11.03 -5.90
CA HIS A 704 35.28 -11.57 -7.21
C HIS A 704 34.05 -12.25 -7.82
N TYR A 705 33.76 -11.98 -9.09
CA TYR A 705 32.69 -12.61 -9.85
C TYR A 705 33.24 -13.13 -11.17
N ASP A 706 32.87 -14.35 -11.55
CA ASP A 706 33.27 -14.96 -12.84
C ASP A 706 32.38 -14.52 -14.02
N LEU A 707 31.19 -13.98 -13.72
CA LEU A 707 30.20 -13.60 -14.70
C LEU A 707 29.25 -12.54 -14.13
N VAL A 708 28.88 -11.58 -14.95
CA VAL A 708 27.79 -10.63 -14.65
C VAL A 708 26.67 -10.81 -15.67
N ILE A 709 25.44 -11.00 -15.19
CA ILE A 709 24.25 -11.10 -16.03
C ILE A 709 23.35 -9.90 -15.74
N SER A 710 22.97 -9.15 -16.77
CA SER A 710 22.15 -7.95 -16.62
C SER A 710 21.08 -7.82 -17.70
N GLU A 711 19.98 -7.16 -17.39
CA GLU A 711 18.90 -6.91 -18.34
C GLU A 711 19.26 -5.79 -19.33
N LEU A 712 18.93 -6.01 -20.61
CA LEU A 712 19.13 -5.10 -21.72
C LEU A 712 17.79 -4.46 -22.12
N CYS A 713 17.29 -3.57 -21.25
CA CYS A 713 16.04 -2.82 -21.43
C CYS A 713 16.11 -1.42 -20.79
N LEU A 714 17.00 -0.56 -21.31
CA LEU A 714 17.29 0.80 -20.81
C LEU A 714 17.87 0.83 -19.38
N LEU A 715 18.44 -0.30 -18.95
CA LEU A 715 19.16 -0.52 -17.69
C LEU A 715 20.67 -0.69 -17.96
N ASP A 716 21.19 0.03 -18.95
CA ASP A 716 22.52 -0.16 -19.52
C ASP A 716 23.65 -0.02 -18.51
N VAL A 717 23.49 0.88 -17.52
CA VAL A 717 24.51 1.19 -16.50
C VAL A 717 24.88 -0.03 -15.65
N PHE A 718 24.01 -1.02 -15.49
CA PHE A 718 24.30 -2.22 -14.69
C PHE A 718 25.35 -3.13 -15.33
N PHE A 719 25.59 -3.04 -16.64
CA PHE A 719 26.70 -3.76 -17.28
C PHE A 719 28.08 -3.28 -16.79
N ALA A 720 28.16 -2.11 -16.16
CA ALA A 720 29.40 -1.62 -15.56
C ALA A 720 29.92 -2.49 -14.40
N PHE A 721 29.07 -3.33 -13.80
CA PHE A 721 29.53 -4.36 -12.87
C PHE A 721 30.54 -5.32 -13.51
N GLY A 722 30.42 -5.59 -14.81
CA GLY A 722 31.41 -6.39 -15.55
C GLY A 722 32.79 -5.73 -15.53
N ASN A 723 32.87 -4.43 -15.83
CA ASN A 723 34.13 -3.68 -15.74
C ASN A 723 34.63 -3.57 -14.30
N LYS A 724 33.73 -3.36 -13.32
CA LYS A 724 34.09 -3.23 -11.90
C LYS A 724 34.75 -4.51 -11.36
N PHE A 725 34.23 -5.68 -11.73
CA PHE A 725 34.74 -6.96 -11.26
C PHE A 725 35.68 -7.67 -12.25
N ASN A 726 35.97 -7.02 -13.38
CA ASN A 726 36.73 -7.60 -14.49
C ASN A 726 36.17 -8.97 -14.94
N ALA A 727 34.85 -9.01 -15.11
CA ALA A 727 34.08 -10.20 -15.46
C ALA A 727 33.40 -10.03 -16.83
N PRO A 728 33.31 -11.10 -17.65
CA PRO A 728 32.50 -11.07 -18.86
C PRO A 728 31.02 -10.84 -18.53
N THR A 729 30.28 -10.29 -19.50
CA THR A 729 28.86 -9.94 -19.31
C THR A 729 27.95 -10.68 -20.27
N ILE A 730 26.80 -11.13 -19.76
CA ILE A 730 25.69 -11.65 -20.55
C ILE A 730 24.49 -10.72 -20.40
N ALA A 731 23.87 -10.41 -21.54
CA ALA A 731 22.66 -9.61 -21.59
C ALA A 731 21.39 -10.47 -21.63
N LEU A 732 20.36 -10.05 -20.90
CA LEU A 732 19.02 -10.62 -20.95
C LEU A 732 18.07 -9.61 -21.59
N SER A 733 17.50 -9.91 -22.76
CA SER A 733 16.46 -9.09 -23.37
C SER A 733 15.11 -9.80 -23.24
N PRO A 734 14.19 -9.30 -22.38
CA PRO A 734 12.89 -9.93 -22.16
C PRO A 734 11.91 -9.73 -23.31
N MET A 735 12.29 -8.91 -24.30
CA MET A 735 11.54 -8.57 -25.49
C MET A 735 12.47 -8.72 -26.71
N LYS A 736 11.92 -8.50 -27.90
CA LYS A 736 12.75 -8.40 -29.11
C LYS A 736 13.67 -7.19 -28.99
N LEU A 737 14.87 -7.25 -29.56
CA LEU A 737 15.79 -6.12 -29.55
C LEU A 737 15.19 -4.90 -30.29
N THR A 738 15.48 -3.71 -29.77
CA THR A 738 15.09 -2.44 -30.39
C THR A 738 16.13 -2.01 -31.44
N PRO A 739 15.79 -1.09 -32.36
CA PRO A 739 16.76 -0.52 -33.31
C PRO A 739 18.03 0.05 -32.65
N SER A 740 17.91 0.58 -31.43
CA SER A 740 19.05 1.07 -30.65
C SER A 740 20.01 -0.05 -30.22
N TYR A 741 19.50 -1.23 -29.88
CA TYR A 741 20.36 -2.36 -29.49
C TYR A 741 20.95 -3.08 -30.69
N TYR A 742 20.23 -3.17 -31.81
CA TYR A 742 20.84 -3.58 -33.08
C TYR A 742 22.01 -2.65 -33.46
N TRP A 743 21.79 -1.34 -33.29
CA TRP A 743 22.81 -0.33 -33.55
C TRP A 743 24.05 -0.45 -32.66
N ILE A 744 23.88 -0.67 -31.34
CA ILE A 744 25.00 -0.75 -30.40
C ILE A 744 25.81 -2.04 -30.59
N LEU A 745 25.14 -3.17 -30.81
CA LEU A 745 25.76 -4.49 -31.00
C LEU A 745 26.27 -4.69 -32.42
N ARG A 746 25.97 -3.77 -33.34
CA ARG A 746 26.24 -3.87 -34.79
C ARG A 746 25.65 -5.11 -35.42
N ASP A 747 24.51 -5.53 -34.91
CA ASP A 747 23.72 -6.60 -35.47
C ASP A 747 22.90 -6.06 -36.67
N PRO A 748 22.87 -6.74 -37.83
CA PRO A 748 22.21 -6.20 -39.00
C PRO A 748 20.71 -6.02 -38.79
N PHE A 749 20.20 -4.81 -38.99
CA PHE A 749 18.78 -4.51 -38.86
C PHE A 749 18.22 -3.86 -40.14
N PRO A 750 17.74 -4.68 -41.09
CA PRO A 750 17.24 -4.19 -42.38
C PRO A 750 15.88 -3.50 -42.24
N SER A 751 15.86 -2.16 -42.17
CA SER A 751 14.63 -1.37 -42.05
C SER A 751 13.68 -1.50 -43.25
N SER A 752 14.13 -2.13 -44.34
CA SER A 752 13.35 -2.37 -45.56
C SER A 752 12.26 -3.44 -45.38
N TYR A 753 12.43 -4.39 -44.46
CA TYR A 753 11.47 -5.46 -44.21
C TYR A 753 11.35 -5.86 -42.74
N VAL A 754 12.24 -5.39 -41.84
CA VAL A 754 12.08 -5.60 -40.40
C VAL A 754 11.36 -4.40 -39.79
N PRO A 755 10.12 -4.56 -39.29
CA PRO A 755 9.37 -3.47 -38.70
C PRO A 755 9.84 -3.16 -37.28
N THR A 756 9.74 -1.88 -36.90
CA THR A 756 10.04 -1.43 -35.53
C THR A 756 8.97 -1.86 -34.54
N LEU A 757 9.34 -2.07 -33.27
CA LEU A 757 8.47 -2.70 -32.26
C LEU A 757 7.23 -1.89 -31.86
N VAL A 758 7.19 -0.58 -32.14
CA VAL A 758 6.09 0.33 -31.76
C VAL A 758 5.12 0.65 -32.91
N LEU A 759 5.30 -0.03 -34.05
CA LEU A 759 4.42 0.10 -35.21
C LEU A 759 3.69 -1.23 -35.46
N ASP A 760 2.49 -1.11 -35.97
CA ASP A 760 1.59 -2.16 -36.44
C ASP A 760 1.94 -2.58 -37.88
N MET A 761 3.23 -2.80 -38.14
CA MET A 761 3.74 -3.15 -39.47
C MET A 761 4.17 -4.61 -39.55
N THR A 762 4.09 -5.17 -40.75
CA THR A 762 4.55 -6.53 -41.07
C THR A 762 5.77 -6.50 -41.97
N GLU A 763 6.37 -7.65 -42.28
CA GLU A 763 7.47 -7.75 -43.25
C GLU A 763 7.08 -7.33 -44.68
N LYS A 764 5.77 -7.30 -44.99
CA LYS A 764 5.23 -6.83 -46.28
C LYS A 764 4.89 -5.34 -46.20
N MET A 765 5.89 -4.49 -46.36
CA MET A 765 5.74 -3.02 -46.33
C MET A 765 5.66 -2.40 -47.74
N THR A 766 4.75 -1.45 -47.93
CA THR A 766 4.76 -0.53 -49.08
C THR A 766 5.95 0.43 -49.00
N LEU A 767 6.28 1.14 -50.10
CA LEU A 767 7.33 2.17 -50.07
C LEU A 767 7.07 3.21 -48.96
N PHE A 768 5.83 3.69 -48.82
CA PHE A 768 5.46 4.62 -47.76
C PHE A 768 5.67 4.04 -46.37
N SER A 769 5.24 2.78 -46.15
CA SER A 769 5.43 2.09 -44.87
C SER A 769 6.92 1.92 -44.54
N ARG A 770 7.75 1.60 -45.53
CA ARG A 770 9.21 1.52 -45.38
C ARG A 770 9.83 2.87 -45.01
N VAL A 771 9.35 3.97 -45.58
CA VAL A 771 9.80 5.33 -45.22
C VAL A 771 9.46 5.62 -43.76
N VAL A 772 8.22 5.38 -43.34
CA VAL A 772 7.79 5.58 -41.94
C VAL A 772 8.59 4.69 -40.99
N ASN A 773 8.74 3.40 -41.30
CA ASN A 773 9.54 2.47 -40.50
C ASN A 773 10.99 2.95 -40.37
N THR A 774 11.59 3.40 -41.47
CA THR A 774 12.95 3.92 -41.50
C THR A 774 13.09 5.18 -40.65
N ILE A 775 12.14 6.12 -40.72
CA ILE A 775 12.13 7.33 -39.86
C ILE A 775 12.08 6.96 -38.38
N PHE A 776 11.21 6.02 -37.98
CA PHE A 776 11.12 5.59 -36.59
C PHE A 776 12.41 4.88 -36.12
N ASN A 777 13.03 4.07 -36.97
CA ASN A 777 14.28 3.40 -36.65
C ASN A 777 15.42 4.40 -36.45
N PHE A 778 15.57 5.38 -37.36
CA PHE A 778 16.53 6.47 -37.19
C PHE A 778 16.25 7.28 -35.93
N TYR A 779 14.99 7.60 -35.66
CA TYR A 779 14.62 8.30 -34.43
C TYR A 779 15.04 7.51 -33.19
N TYR A 780 14.79 6.20 -33.13
CA TYR A 780 15.22 5.35 -32.01
C TYR A 780 16.72 5.38 -31.79
N VAL A 781 17.50 5.25 -32.88
CA VAL A 781 18.96 5.26 -32.82
C VAL A 781 19.48 6.62 -32.35
N LEU A 782 19.02 7.71 -32.97
CA LEU A 782 19.44 9.06 -32.60
C LEU A 782 19.00 9.42 -31.17
N PHE A 783 17.77 9.07 -30.79
CA PHE A 783 17.28 9.27 -29.42
C PHE A 783 18.14 8.49 -28.43
N TYR A 784 18.46 7.24 -28.70
CA TYR A 784 19.31 6.45 -27.82
C TYR A 784 20.72 7.04 -27.69
N GLU A 785 21.35 7.38 -28.82
CA GLU A 785 22.71 7.93 -28.89
C GLU A 785 22.84 9.29 -28.19
N PHE A 786 21.86 10.19 -28.38
CA PHE A 786 21.94 11.57 -27.89
C PHE A 786 21.19 11.84 -26.58
N PHE A 787 20.29 10.94 -26.15
CA PHE A 787 19.49 11.13 -24.93
C PHE A 787 19.74 10.06 -23.87
N SER A 788 19.77 8.78 -24.26
CA SER A 788 19.82 7.67 -23.30
C SER A 788 21.25 7.35 -22.87
N LEU A 789 22.16 7.14 -23.83
CA LEU A 789 23.57 6.85 -23.53
C LEU A 789 24.25 7.93 -22.68
N PRO A 790 24.10 9.25 -22.94
CA PRO A 790 24.74 10.27 -22.11
C PRO A 790 24.22 10.28 -20.66
N ARG A 791 22.95 9.91 -20.43
CA ARG A 791 22.42 9.78 -19.07
C ARG A 791 22.93 8.52 -18.37
N SER A 792 22.98 7.39 -19.08
CA SER A 792 23.59 6.16 -18.56
C SER A 792 25.07 6.38 -18.20
N GLN A 793 25.80 7.14 -19.02
CA GLN A 793 27.18 7.56 -18.75
C GLN A 793 27.26 8.40 -17.46
N LYS A 794 26.34 9.35 -17.26
CA LYS A 794 26.29 10.14 -16.02
C LYS A 794 26.00 9.29 -14.78
N LEU A 795 25.14 8.28 -14.90
CA LEU A 795 24.88 7.34 -13.80
C LEU A 795 26.13 6.51 -13.48
N LEU A 796 26.86 6.06 -14.51
CA LEU A 796 28.14 5.36 -14.35
C LEU A 796 29.15 6.21 -13.57
N GLU A 797 29.35 7.47 -13.99
CA GLU A 797 30.25 8.43 -13.34
C GLU A 797 29.87 8.70 -11.89
N ASN A 798 28.57 8.87 -11.61
CA ASN A 798 28.08 9.19 -10.28
C ASN A 798 28.22 8.03 -9.28
N HIS A 799 28.14 6.78 -9.74
CA HIS A 799 27.92 5.63 -8.85
C HIS A 799 29.04 4.58 -8.82
N PHE A 800 29.89 4.46 -9.85
CA PHE A 800 30.89 3.38 -9.91
C PHE A 800 32.32 3.81 -9.55
N HIS A 801 32.57 5.10 -9.27
CA HIS A 801 33.83 5.65 -8.73
C HIS A 801 35.12 5.11 -9.38
N PHE A 802 35.13 4.96 -10.71
CA PHE A 802 36.36 4.66 -11.43
C PHE A 802 37.30 5.88 -11.42
N ASP A 803 38.61 5.64 -11.54
CA ASP A 803 39.58 6.73 -11.70
C ASP A 803 39.27 7.53 -12.96
N THR A 804 39.38 8.86 -12.89
CA THR A 804 39.04 9.75 -14.02
C THR A 804 39.86 9.47 -15.28
N GLU A 805 41.08 8.96 -15.13
CA GLU A 805 41.94 8.56 -16.26
C GLU A 805 41.55 7.22 -16.89
N ASN A 806 40.85 6.35 -16.15
CA ASN A 806 40.47 4.99 -16.57
C ASN A 806 38.94 4.78 -16.64
N MET A 807 38.16 5.86 -16.68
CA MET A 807 36.70 5.83 -16.74
C MET A 807 36.22 5.18 -18.04
N PRO A 808 35.61 3.97 -18.03
CA PRO A 808 35.07 3.37 -19.25
C PRO A 808 33.89 4.17 -19.79
N HIS A 809 33.78 4.22 -21.12
CA HIS A 809 32.62 4.78 -21.77
C HIS A 809 31.51 3.73 -21.88
N ILE A 810 30.28 4.07 -21.48
CA ILE A 810 29.15 3.13 -21.42
C ILE A 810 28.90 2.42 -22.76
N LYS A 811 29.14 3.12 -23.88
CA LYS A 811 29.03 2.55 -25.23
C LYS A 811 29.97 1.35 -25.43
N ASP A 812 31.18 1.43 -24.91
CA ASP A 812 32.20 0.39 -25.05
C ASP A 812 31.91 -0.78 -24.11
N ILE A 813 31.38 -0.51 -22.91
CA ILE A 813 30.86 -1.54 -21.99
C ILE A 813 29.79 -2.38 -22.69
N LEU A 814 28.81 -1.74 -23.34
CA LEU A 814 27.73 -2.43 -24.06
C LEU A 814 28.23 -3.21 -25.29
N ARG A 815 29.19 -2.64 -26.03
CA ARG A 815 29.85 -3.35 -27.15
C ARG A 815 30.68 -4.55 -26.68
N ASN A 816 31.04 -4.58 -25.40
CA ASN A 816 31.81 -5.67 -24.84
C ASN A 816 30.97 -6.88 -24.39
N ILE A 817 29.64 -6.79 -24.42
CA ILE A 817 28.73 -7.90 -24.07
C ILE A 817 29.09 -9.17 -24.86
N SER A 818 29.24 -10.28 -24.14
CA SER A 818 29.68 -11.56 -24.70
C SER A 818 28.58 -12.27 -25.47
N VAL A 819 27.40 -12.42 -24.85
CA VAL A 819 26.22 -13.09 -25.40
C VAL A 819 24.97 -12.33 -24.96
N THR A 820 23.96 -12.27 -25.83
CA THR A 820 22.65 -11.70 -25.52
C THR A 820 21.56 -12.75 -25.69
N PHE A 821 20.93 -13.13 -24.58
CA PHE A 821 19.73 -13.97 -24.58
C PHE A 821 18.51 -13.12 -24.91
N VAL A 822 17.81 -13.46 -25.99
CA VAL A 822 16.62 -12.72 -26.46
C VAL A 822 15.38 -13.60 -26.37
N THR A 823 14.29 -13.05 -25.86
CA THR A 823 12.94 -13.66 -25.93
C THR A 823 12.37 -13.48 -27.34
N ASP A 824 13.02 -14.09 -28.34
CA ASP A 824 12.56 -14.16 -29.72
C ASP A 824 12.71 -15.59 -30.27
N HIS A 825 12.00 -15.89 -31.35
CA HIS A 825 12.12 -17.14 -32.09
C HIS A 825 11.66 -16.92 -33.52
N TYR A 826 12.39 -17.46 -34.49
CA TYR A 826 12.10 -17.31 -35.92
C TYR A 826 10.71 -17.83 -36.34
N SER A 827 10.07 -18.70 -35.54
CA SER A 827 8.68 -19.12 -35.79
C SER A 827 7.60 -18.24 -35.15
N ALA A 828 8.00 -17.28 -34.30
CA ALA A 828 7.15 -16.39 -33.51
C ALA A 828 7.39 -14.90 -33.80
N GLY A 829 8.14 -14.59 -34.86
CA GLY A 829 8.52 -13.24 -35.29
C GLY A 829 8.82 -13.21 -36.79
N PHE A 830 9.15 -12.03 -37.31
CA PHE A 830 9.61 -11.90 -38.69
C PHE A 830 11.08 -12.31 -38.83
N ILE A 831 11.42 -12.92 -39.96
CA ILE A 831 12.78 -13.41 -40.21
C ILE A 831 13.73 -12.22 -40.38
N LYS A 832 14.90 -12.32 -39.75
CA LYS A 832 15.96 -11.32 -39.83
C LYS A 832 17.33 -12.01 -39.65
N PRO A 833 18.41 -11.44 -40.20
CA PRO A 833 19.76 -11.87 -39.85
C PRO A 833 20.05 -11.57 -38.37
N GLU A 834 20.79 -12.46 -37.72
CA GLU A 834 21.27 -12.28 -36.34
C GLU A 834 22.74 -12.71 -36.26
N LEU A 835 23.52 -12.01 -35.44
CA LEU A 835 24.89 -12.39 -35.13
C LEU A 835 24.93 -13.64 -34.23
N PRO A 836 26.02 -14.44 -34.27
CA PRO A 836 26.15 -15.66 -33.47
C PRO A 836 26.10 -15.45 -31.94
N ASN A 837 26.31 -14.22 -31.46
CA ASN A 837 26.19 -13.88 -30.04
C ASN A 837 24.76 -13.52 -29.60
N ILE A 838 23.78 -13.55 -30.51
CA ILE A 838 22.35 -13.38 -30.21
C ILE A 838 21.71 -14.77 -30.13
N ILE A 839 21.28 -15.15 -28.93
CA ILE A 839 20.80 -16.50 -28.65
C ILE A 839 19.31 -16.45 -28.28
N ASN A 840 18.50 -17.17 -29.06
CA ASN A 840 17.04 -17.16 -28.97
C ASN A 840 16.51 -18.13 -27.91
N VAL A 841 16.17 -17.60 -26.73
CA VAL A 841 15.73 -18.41 -25.58
C VAL A 841 14.22 -18.29 -25.31
N ALA A 842 13.41 -17.89 -26.31
CA ALA A 842 11.96 -17.83 -26.15
C ALA A 842 11.38 -19.15 -25.63
N GLY A 843 10.56 -19.08 -24.59
CA GLY A 843 10.00 -20.26 -23.91
C GLY A 843 10.80 -20.73 -22.69
N LEU A 844 11.85 -20.01 -22.27
CA LEU A 844 12.61 -20.34 -21.05
C LEU A 844 11.75 -20.41 -19.77
N HIS A 845 10.64 -19.68 -19.74
CA HIS A 845 9.67 -19.67 -18.64
C HIS A 845 8.64 -20.81 -18.66
N PHE A 846 8.63 -21.64 -19.71
CA PHE A 846 7.67 -22.72 -19.81
C PHE A 846 7.92 -23.78 -18.75
N THR A 847 6.87 -24.10 -18.02
CA THR A 847 6.89 -25.17 -17.02
C THR A 847 5.81 -26.19 -17.37
N PRO A 848 6.00 -27.47 -17.01
CA PRO A 848 4.96 -28.48 -17.15
C PRO A 848 3.67 -28.01 -16.45
N PRO A 849 2.50 -28.10 -17.12
CA PRO A 849 1.25 -27.64 -16.53
C PRO A 849 0.89 -28.46 -15.29
N LYS A 850 0.44 -27.78 -14.24
CA LYS A 850 -0.05 -28.40 -13.01
C LYS A 850 -1.56 -28.68 -13.07
N PRO A 851 -2.11 -29.54 -12.19
CA PRO A 851 -3.55 -29.71 -12.08
C PRO A 851 -4.26 -28.38 -11.73
N LEU A 852 -5.39 -28.09 -12.41
CA LEU A 852 -6.22 -26.91 -12.11
C LEU A 852 -6.96 -27.09 -10.77
N PRO A 853 -7.30 -25.99 -10.06
CA PRO A 853 -8.22 -26.03 -8.94
C PRO A 853 -9.55 -26.69 -9.33
N SER A 854 -10.13 -27.50 -8.43
CA SER A 854 -11.27 -28.38 -8.75
C SER A 854 -12.48 -27.65 -9.32
N ASN A 855 -12.76 -26.42 -8.88
CA ASN A 855 -13.84 -25.59 -9.40
C ASN A 855 -13.58 -25.13 -10.85
N MET A 856 -12.35 -24.75 -11.18
CA MET A 856 -11.95 -24.32 -12.51
C MET A 856 -11.85 -25.50 -13.47
N GLN A 857 -11.31 -26.63 -13.00
CA GLN A 857 -11.28 -27.89 -13.75
C GLN A 857 -12.70 -28.30 -14.16
N LYS A 858 -13.62 -28.37 -13.20
CA LYS A 858 -15.04 -28.66 -13.46
C LYS A 858 -15.67 -27.63 -14.41
N PHE A 859 -15.36 -26.34 -14.22
CA PHE A 859 -15.88 -25.27 -15.09
C PHE A 859 -15.44 -25.44 -16.55
N MET A 860 -14.21 -25.88 -16.79
CA MET A 860 -13.70 -26.12 -18.14
C MET A 860 -14.18 -27.45 -18.72
N ASP A 861 -14.24 -28.53 -17.93
CA ASP A 861 -14.63 -29.86 -18.40
C ASP A 861 -16.08 -29.92 -18.89
N GLU A 862 -16.97 -29.22 -18.20
CA GLU A 862 -18.39 -29.10 -18.56
C GLU A 862 -18.65 -28.07 -19.68
N ALA A 863 -17.62 -27.42 -20.23
CA ALA A 863 -17.77 -26.50 -21.35
C ALA A 863 -18.06 -27.27 -22.66
N GLU A 864 -19.34 -27.42 -22.99
CA GLU A 864 -19.78 -28.09 -24.22
C GLU A 864 -19.26 -27.39 -25.47
N PHE A 865 -19.37 -26.05 -25.53
CA PHE A 865 -18.96 -25.23 -26.66
C PHE A 865 -17.51 -24.71 -26.59
N GLY A 866 -16.72 -25.21 -25.63
CA GLY A 866 -15.35 -24.77 -25.38
C GLY A 866 -15.24 -23.54 -24.47
N VAL A 867 -14.00 -23.17 -24.17
CA VAL A 867 -13.64 -22.10 -23.22
C VAL A 867 -12.89 -20.98 -23.93
N ILE A 868 -13.33 -19.75 -23.70
CA ILE A 868 -12.60 -18.52 -24.03
C ILE A 868 -11.88 -18.06 -22.76
N PHE A 869 -10.57 -17.85 -22.86
CA PHE A 869 -9.80 -17.23 -21.79
C PHE A 869 -9.56 -15.75 -22.11
N LEU A 870 -9.88 -14.84 -21.20
CA LEU A 870 -9.59 -13.41 -21.33
C LEU A 870 -8.55 -13.01 -20.28
N SER A 871 -7.39 -12.57 -20.74
CA SER A 871 -6.30 -12.08 -19.90
C SER A 871 -5.62 -10.89 -20.56
N LEU A 872 -5.82 -9.69 -20.00
CA LEU A 872 -5.07 -8.50 -20.39
C LEU A 872 -3.70 -8.43 -19.66
N GLY A 873 -3.16 -9.60 -19.32
CA GLY A 873 -1.88 -9.80 -18.64
C GLY A 873 -1.81 -9.14 -17.27
N SER A 874 -0.62 -8.73 -16.89
CA SER A 874 -0.30 -8.19 -15.57
C SER A 874 0.25 -6.78 -15.61
N THR A 875 0.64 -6.31 -16.80
CA THR A 875 1.13 -4.96 -17.05
C THR A 875 0.00 -3.95 -17.31
N VAL A 876 -1.24 -4.43 -17.44
CA VAL A 876 -2.43 -3.61 -17.62
C VAL A 876 -3.38 -3.87 -16.46
N GLU A 877 -3.49 -2.89 -15.57
CA GLU A 877 -4.46 -2.93 -14.48
C GLU A 877 -5.87 -2.63 -15.04
N PRO A 878 -6.91 -3.39 -14.65
CA PRO A 878 -8.30 -3.16 -15.07
C PRO A 878 -8.80 -1.71 -14.93
N ASN A 879 -8.37 -1.00 -13.87
CA ASN A 879 -8.71 0.40 -13.59
C ASN A 879 -8.11 1.41 -14.58
N ALA A 880 -7.23 0.95 -15.49
CA ALA A 880 -6.62 1.77 -16.52
C ALA A 880 -7.44 1.89 -17.81
N LEU A 881 -8.54 1.14 -17.93
CA LEU A 881 -9.27 0.93 -19.20
C LEU A 881 -10.73 1.43 -19.18
N ASP A 882 -11.02 2.52 -18.47
CA ASP A 882 -12.26 3.31 -18.60
C ASP A 882 -13.57 2.45 -18.64
N ASN A 883 -13.71 1.51 -17.69
CA ASN A 883 -14.87 0.60 -17.51
C ASN A 883 -15.12 -0.44 -18.64
N ILE A 884 -14.13 -0.72 -19.50
CA ILE A 884 -14.28 -1.71 -20.59
C ILE A 884 -14.64 -3.13 -20.10
N GLY A 885 -14.34 -3.47 -18.85
CA GLY A 885 -14.66 -4.77 -18.23
C GLY A 885 -16.14 -5.15 -18.35
N ASN A 886 -17.05 -4.21 -18.07
CA ASN A 886 -18.49 -4.45 -18.19
C ASN A 886 -18.94 -4.67 -19.64
N LYS A 887 -18.22 -4.11 -20.61
CA LYS A 887 -18.48 -4.38 -22.04
C LYS A 887 -18.04 -5.78 -22.44
N PHE A 888 -16.94 -6.29 -21.88
CA PHE A 888 -16.57 -7.70 -22.05
C PHE A 888 -17.65 -8.63 -21.48
N ILE A 889 -18.14 -8.37 -20.27
CA ILE A 889 -19.22 -9.15 -19.66
C ILE A 889 -20.48 -9.13 -20.54
N GLN A 890 -20.94 -7.94 -20.95
CA GLN A 890 -22.14 -7.78 -21.78
C GLN A 890 -22.04 -8.55 -23.11
N ILE A 891 -20.86 -8.56 -23.73
CA ILE A 891 -20.67 -9.17 -25.04
C ILE A 891 -20.47 -10.68 -24.92
N LEU A 892 -19.54 -11.10 -24.06
CA LEU A 892 -19.14 -12.51 -23.94
C LEU A 892 -20.17 -13.33 -23.14
N GLY A 893 -20.99 -12.69 -22.31
CA GLY A 893 -22.08 -13.33 -21.58
C GLY A 893 -23.21 -13.83 -22.48
N ASN A 894 -23.30 -13.32 -23.70
CA ASN A 894 -24.28 -13.76 -24.71
C ASN A 894 -23.75 -14.88 -25.62
N LEU A 895 -22.52 -15.35 -25.41
CA LEU A 895 -21.92 -16.42 -26.19
C LEU A 895 -22.17 -17.80 -25.55
N PRO A 896 -22.30 -18.87 -26.35
CA PRO A 896 -22.50 -20.22 -25.83
C PRO A 896 -21.25 -20.80 -25.14
N GLN A 897 -20.07 -20.21 -25.38
CA GLN A 897 -18.82 -20.60 -24.72
C GLN A 897 -18.84 -20.23 -23.24
N ARG A 898 -18.14 -21.03 -22.43
CA ARG A 898 -17.74 -20.62 -21.09
C ARG A 898 -16.55 -19.67 -21.19
N VAL A 899 -16.50 -18.66 -20.34
CA VAL A 899 -15.47 -17.62 -20.36
C VAL A 899 -14.75 -17.63 -19.03
N ILE A 900 -13.44 -17.73 -19.05
CA ILE A 900 -12.62 -17.48 -17.86
C ILE A 900 -12.00 -16.10 -18.04
N MET A 901 -12.23 -15.20 -17.11
CA MET A 901 -11.84 -13.79 -17.24
C MET A 901 -10.95 -13.39 -16.06
N LYS A 902 -9.69 -13.08 -16.37
CA LYS A 902 -8.74 -12.52 -15.39
C LYS A 902 -9.05 -11.04 -15.18
N TRP A 903 -9.74 -10.72 -14.10
CA TRP A 903 -10.18 -9.36 -13.77
C TRP A 903 -10.47 -9.22 -12.27
N ASP A 904 -10.53 -7.99 -11.76
CA ASP A 904 -11.04 -7.72 -10.40
C ASP A 904 -12.57 -7.81 -10.39
N PRO A 905 -13.17 -8.80 -9.69
CA PRO A 905 -14.61 -8.98 -9.64
C PRO A 905 -15.36 -7.75 -9.12
N LYS A 906 -14.73 -6.92 -8.27
CA LYS A 906 -15.35 -5.73 -7.68
C LYS A 906 -15.60 -4.62 -8.70
N LEU A 907 -14.94 -4.68 -9.85
CA LEU A 907 -15.07 -3.70 -10.93
C LEU A 907 -16.11 -4.08 -11.99
N LEU A 908 -16.74 -5.25 -11.84
CA LEU A 908 -17.68 -5.81 -12.81
C LEU A 908 -19.09 -5.87 -12.24
N GLN A 909 -20.08 -5.68 -13.10
CA GLN A 909 -21.50 -5.73 -12.78
C GLN A 909 -22.19 -6.73 -13.70
N ASN A 910 -23.23 -7.41 -13.19
CA ASN A 910 -24.08 -8.33 -13.96
C ASN A 910 -23.30 -9.43 -14.69
N VAL A 911 -22.35 -10.06 -14.00
CA VAL A 911 -21.56 -11.19 -14.52
C VAL A 911 -22.49 -12.36 -14.83
N SER A 912 -22.54 -12.79 -16.09
CA SER A 912 -23.35 -13.93 -16.55
C SER A 912 -22.79 -15.27 -16.04
N ASP A 913 -23.64 -16.28 -15.85
CA ASP A 913 -23.27 -17.60 -15.31
C ASP A 913 -22.22 -18.35 -16.15
N ASN A 914 -22.13 -18.04 -17.45
CA ASN A 914 -21.11 -18.60 -18.34
C ASN A 914 -19.74 -17.93 -18.16
N ILE A 915 -19.56 -16.96 -17.26
CA ILE A 915 -18.30 -16.24 -17.04
C ILE A 915 -17.77 -16.47 -15.63
N LEU A 916 -16.61 -17.10 -15.52
CA LEU A 916 -15.83 -17.24 -14.29
C LEU A 916 -14.81 -16.09 -14.21
N VAL A 917 -15.03 -15.15 -13.29
CA VAL A 917 -14.11 -14.03 -13.04
C VAL A 917 -13.21 -14.33 -11.84
N GLN A 918 -11.90 -14.18 -12.00
CA GLN A 918 -10.94 -14.28 -10.89
C GLN A 918 -9.80 -13.27 -11.06
N GLU A 919 -9.30 -12.73 -9.95
CA GLU A 919 -8.13 -11.82 -9.97
C GLU A 919 -6.86 -12.54 -10.42
N TRP A 920 -6.71 -13.81 -10.03
CA TRP A 920 -5.57 -14.65 -10.37
C TRP A 920 -6.02 -15.93 -11.05
N ILE A 921 -5.37 -16.25 -12.17
CA ILE A 921 -5.73 -17.37 -13.03
C ILE A 921 -4.45 -18.06 -13.53
N PRO A 922 -4.33 -19.40 -13.39
CA PRO A 922 -3.18 -20.17 -13.87
C PRO A 922 -3.20 -20.28 -15.41
N GLN A 923 -2.69 -19.24 -16.08
CA GLN A 923 -2.77 -19.07 -17.54
C GLN A 923 -2.15 -20.25 -18.32
N ASN A 924 -0.97 -20.75 -17.92
CA ASN A 924 -0.32 -21.88 -18.59
C ASN A 924 -1.21 -23.13 -18.55
N GLU A 925 -1.83 -23.42 -17.41
CA GLU A 925 -2.71 -24.56 -17.22
C GLU A 925 -4.01 -24.43 -18.04
N ILE A 926 -4.61 -23.24 -18.08
CA ILE A 926 -5.82 -23.00 -18.89
C ILE A 926 -5.51 -23.16 -20.38
N LEU A 927 -4.44 -22.54 -20.87
CA LEU A 927 -4.10 -22.59 -22.30
C LEU A 927 -3.81 -24.03 -22.74
N ASN A 928 -3.19 -24.84 -21.90
CA ASN A 928 -2.92 -26.25 -22.19
C ASN A 928 -4.12 -27.18 -21.94
N HIS A 929 -5.26 -26.67 -21.45
CA HIS A 929 -6.45 -27.47 -21.27
C HIS A 929 -7.11 -27.79 -22.63
N PRO A 930 -7.56 -29.05 -22.88
CA PRO A 930 -8.14 -29.45 -24.17
C PRO A 930 -9.37 -28.65 -24.62
N LYS A 931 -10.09 -28.05 -23.66
CA LYS A 931 -11.29 -27.24 -23.90
C LYS A 931 -11.02 -25.76 -24.16
N CYS A 932 -9.78 -25.27 -24.02
CA CYS A 932 -9.45 -23.88 -24.31
C CYS A 932 -9.34 -23.67 -25.83
N GLU A 933 -10.24 -22.84 -26.37
CA GLU A 933 -10.34 -22.62 -27.82
C GLU A 933 -9.86 -21.25 -28.27
N LEU A 934 -9.84 -20.26 -27.38
CA LEU A 934 -9.48 -18.89 -27.73
C LEU A 934 -8.87 -18.15 -26.53
N LEU A 935 -7.83 -17.36 -26.78
CA LEU A 935 -7.35 -16.34 -25.86
C LEU A 935 -7.69 -14.93 -26.36
N ILE A 936 -8.35 -14.14 -25.53
CA ILE A 936 -8.46 -12.68 -25.68
C ILE A 936 -7.34 -12.04 -24.85
N THR A 937 -6.42 -11.31 -25.48
CA THR A 937 -5.24 -10.77 -24.80
C THR A 937 -4.83 -9.40 -25.33
N GLN A 938 -4.11 -8.63 -24.53
CA GLN A 938 -3.46 -7.40 -25.00
C GLN A 938 -2.21 -7.64 -25.86
N GLY A 939 -1.74 -8.88 -26.00
CA GLY A 939 -0.65 -9.22 -26.92
C GLY A 939 0.76 -9.03 -26.37
N GLY A 940 0.93 -9.19 -25.05
CA GLY A 940 2.27 -9.26 -24.46
C GLY A 940 3.05 -10.47 -25.01
N ILE A 941 4.37 -10.31 -25.24
CA ILE A 941 5.20 -11.34 -25.88
C ILE A 941 5.11 -12.71 -25.19
N HIS A 942 5.12 -12.77 -23.86
CA HIS A 942 4.98 -14.03 -23.13
C HIS A 942 3.62 -14.70 -23.38
N SER A 943 2.53 -13.93 -23.36
CA SER A 943 1.20 -14.45 -23.65
C SER A 943 1.12 -14.98 -25.08
N CYS A 944 1.71 -14.27 -26.04
CA CYS A 944 1.81 -14.72 -27.42
C CYS A 944 2.59 -16.04 -27.55
N LEU A 945 3.71 -16.18 -26.83
CA LEU A 945 4.52 -17.40 -26.84
C LEU A 945 3.82 -18.58 -26.15
N GLU A 946 3.20 -18.39 -24.99
CA GLU A 946 2.45 -19.43 -24.28
C GLU A 946 1.29 -19.95 -25.13
N THR A 947 0.61 -19.05 -25.82
CA THR A 947 -0.51 -19.38 -26.70
C THR A 947 -0.07 -20.07 -27.99
N LEU A 948 1.06 -19.65 -28.57
CA LEU A 948 1.72 -20.37 -29.66
C LEU A 948 2.14 -21.78 -29.21
N ASN A 949 2.72 -21.90 -28.02
CA ASN A 949 3.07 -23.19 -27.45
C ASN A 949 1.81 -24.05 -27.24
N ALA A 950 0.73 -23.51 -26.69
CA ALA A 950 -0.50 -24.24 -26.42
C ALA A 950 -1.39 -24.50 -27.66
N SER A 951 -1.04 -23.95 -28.84
CA SER A 951 -1.86 -24.05 -30.06
C SER A 951 -3.28 -23.48 -29.90
N VAL A 952 -3.41 -22.37 -29.18
CA VAL A 952 -4.69 -21.66 -28.97
C VAL A 952 -4.68 -20.39 -29.84
N PRO A 953 -5.67 -20.09 -30.69
CA PRO A 953 -5.68 -18.85 -31.45
C PRO A 953 -5.97 -17.62 -30.57
N VAL A 954 -5.77 -16.40 -31.10
CA VAL A 954 -5.93 -15.15 -30.33
C VAL A 954 -6.93 -14.15 -30.94
N VAL A 955 -7.60 -13.41 -30.08
CA VAL A 955 -8.16 -12.08 -30.39
C VAL A 955 -7.35 -11.05 -29.60
N GLY A 956 -6.59 -10.23 -30.32
CA GLY A 956 -5.64 -9.29 -29.76
C GLY A 956 -6.18 -7.87 -29.61
N ILE A 957 -5.92 -7.22 -28.47
CA ILE A 957 -6.34 -5.85 -28.15
C ILE A 957 -5.12 -5.05 -27.67
N PRO A 958 -4.29 -4.45 -28.55
CA PRO A 958 -3.07 -3.78 -28.13
C PRO A 958 -3.38 -2.54 -27.28
N ILE A 959 -2.63 -2.34 -26.21
CA ILE A 959 -2.84 -1.24 -25.25
C ILE A 959 -1.62 -0.32 -25.19
N ILE A 960 -0.40 -0.87 -25.10
CA ILE A 960 0.86 -0.11 -24.99
C ILE A 960 2.06 -0.85 -25.62
N SER A 961 3.13 -0.12 -25.92
CA SER A 961 4.46 -0.65 -26.23
C SER A 961 4.51 -1.63 -27.43
N ASP A 962 5.20 -2.76 -27.28
CA ASP A 962 5.50 -3.80 -28.27
C ASP A 962 4.31 -4.71 -28.64
N GLN A 963 3.19 -4.54 -27.95
CA GLN A 963 1.98 -5.35 -28.14
C GLN A 963 1.44 -5.27 -29.57
N GLN A 964 1.59 -4.10 -30.21
CA GLN A 964 1.15 -3.87 -31.58
C GLN A 964 1.92 -4.75 -32.57
N TYR A 965 3.25 -4.81 -32.42
CA TYR A 965 4.10 -5.69 -33.23
C TYR A 965 3.75 -7.16 -33.01
N ASN A 966 3.64 -7.58 -31.74
CA ASN A 966 3.40 -8.99 -31.41
C ASN A 966 2.06 -9.49 -31.98
N LEU A 967 1.02 -8.65 -31.92
CA LEU A 967 -0.28 -8.97 -32.50
C LEU A 967 -0.30 -8.89 -34.03
N ALA A 968 0.47 -7.98 -34.63
CA ALA A 968 0.65 -7.94 -36.09
C ALA A 968 1.28 -9.24 -36.61
N VAL A 969 2.21 -9.85 -35.86
CA VAL A 969 2.75 -11.18 -36.20
C VAL A 969 1.67 -12.26 -36.12
N MET A 970 0.84 -12.24 -35.07
CA MET A 970 -0.26 -13.20 -34.91
C MET A 970 -1.28 -13.10 -36.06
N GLU A 971 -1.61 -11.89 -36.48
CA GLU A 971 -2.54 -11.65 -37.59
C GLU A 971 -1.92 -11.98 -38.94
N TYR A 972 -0.66 -11.65 -39.16
CA TYR A 972 0.06 -11.92 -40.41
C TYR A 972 0.16 -13.43 -40.71
N TYR A 973 0.45 -14.24 -39.70
CA TYR A 973 0.44 -15.70 -39.82
C TYR A 973 -0.95 -16.31 -39.64
N GLU A 974 -1.97 -15.46 -39.55
CA GLU A 974 -3.36 -15.83 -39.42
C GLU A 974 -3.59 -16.82 -38.27
N MET A 975 -2.93 -16.57 -37.14
CA MET A 975 -3.08 -17.29 -35.86
C MET A 975 -4.10 -16.60 -34.94
N GLY A 976 -4.59 -15.43 -35.34
CA GLY A 976 -5.61 -14.67 -34.66
C GLY A 976 -5.98 -13.41 -35.42
N THR A 977 -6.77 -12.55 -34.78
CA THR A 977 -7.18 -11.24 -35.33
C THR A 977 -6.93 -10.13 -34.32
N VAL A 978 -6.76 -8.89 -34.79
CA VAL A 978 -6.55 -7.71 -33.92
C VAL A 978 -7.77 -6.79 -33.98
N LEU A 979 -8.09 -6.16 -32.84
CA LEU A 979 -9.02 -5.03 -32.78
C LEU A 979 -8.47 -3.94 -31.86
N GLN A 980 -8.76 -2.67 -32.16
CA GLN A 980 -8.39 -1.57 -31.27
C GLN A 980 -9.30 -1.54 -30.04
N LEU A 981 -8.80 -1.01 -28.93
CA LEU A 981 -9.53 -0.99 -27.65
C LEU A 981 -10.88 -0.24 -27.78
N GLU A 982 -10.92 0.81 -28.59
CA GLU A 982 -12.11 1.62 -28.87
C GLU A 982 -13.18 0.85 -29.68
N GLU A 983 -12.78 -0.20 -30.40
CA GLU A 983 -13.66 -1.03 -31.23
C GLU A 983 -14.28 -2.20 -30.47
N VAL A 984 -13.82 -2.48 -29.24
CA VAL A 984 -14.31 -3.59 -28.41
C VAL A 984 -15.85 -3.58 -28.29
N PRO A 985 -16.53 -2.45 -27.99
CA PRO A 985 -17.98 -2.45 -27.84
C PRO A 985 -18.77 -2.85 -29.10
N THR A 986 -18.19 -2.68 -30.29
CA THR A 986 -18.90 -2.86 -31.57
C THR A 986 -18.43 -4.08 -32.36
N LYS A 987 -17.16 -4.49 -32.23
CA LYS A 987 -16.55 -5.52 -33.10
C LYS A 987 -16.14 -6.80 -32.38
N LEU A 988 -16.05 -6.83 -31.04
CA LEU A 988 -15.51 -7.97 -30.31
C LEU A 988 -16.26 -9.28 -30.60
N ALA A 989 -17.60 -9.29 -30.55
CA ALA A 989 -18.41 -10.48 -30.80
C ALA A 989 -18.15 -11.08 -32.18
N SER A 990 -18.10 -10.23 -33.20
CA SER A 990 -17.83 -10.65 -34.58
C SER A 990 -16.44 -11.25 -34.71
N LYS A 991 -15.42 -10.65 -34.08
CA LYS A 991 -14.03 -11.15 -34.12
C LYS A 991 -13.86 -12.47 -33.38
N VAL A 992 -14.50 -12.63 -32.22
CA VAL A 992 -14.52 -13.90 -31.48
C VAL A 992 -15.16 -15.00 -32.32
N ASN A 993 -16.32 -14.73 -32.93
CA ASN A 993 -17.01 -15.69 -33.80
C ASN A 993 -16.21 -16.01 -35.06
N GLU A 994 -15.50 -15.04 -35.63
CA GLU A 994 -14.60 -15.25 -36.78
C GLU A 994 -13.50 -16.25 -36.43
N VAL A 995 -12.84 -16.08 -35.29
CA VAL A 995 -11.71 -16.94 -34.88
C VAL A 995 -12.18 -18.34 -34.49
N LEU A 996 -13.31 -18.46 -33.79
CA LEU A 996 -13.84 -19.76 -33.36
C LEU A 996 -14.39 -20.60 -34.52
N ASN A 997 -15.05 -19.98 -35.49
CA ASN A 997 -15.72 -20.71 -36.58
C ASN A 997 -14.86 -20.88 -37.83
N ASN A 998 -13.72 -20.17 -37.93
CA ASN A 998 -12.81 -20.32 -39.06
C ASN A 998 -11.62 -21.21 -38.68
N PRO A 999 -11.56 -22.47 -39.16
CA PRO A 999 -10.51 -23.42 -38.79
C PRO A 999 -9.11 -22.97 -39.22
N LYS A 1000 -8.99 -21.98 -40.12
CA LYS A 1000 -7.71 -21.38 -40.55
C LYS A 1000 -6.86 -20.97 -39.34
N TYR A 1001 -7.45 -20.29 -38.37
CA TYR A 1001 -6.73 -19.78 -37.20
C TYR A 1001 -6.15 -20.91 -36.34
N LYS A 1002 -6.99 -21.88 -35.97
CA LYS A 1002 -6.57 -23.05 -35.19
C LYS A 1002 -5.54 -23.91 -35.94
N ASN A 1003 -5.72 -24.11 -37.24
CA ASN A 1003 -4.79 -24.90 -38.06
C ASN A 1003 -3.43 -24.23 -38.20
N ASN A 1004 -3.40 -22.92 -38.45
CA ASN A 1004 -2.15 -22.18 -38.63
C ASN A 1004 -1.37 -22.09 -37.33
N ILE A 1005 -2.02 -21.83 -36.19
CA ILE A 1005 -1.31 -21.80 -34.90
C ILE A 1005 -0.81 -23.19 -34.50
N LYS A 1006 -1.55 -24.28 -34.76
CA LYS A 1006 -1.06 -25.65 -34.56
C LYS A 1006 0.19 -25.93 -35.39
N LYS A 1007 0.18 -25.58 -36.69
CA LYS A 1007 1.35 -25.73 -37.57
C LYS A 1007 2.57 -24.97 -37.05
N ARG A 1008 2.37 -23.72 -36.61
CA ARG A 1008 3.44 -22.87 -36.07
C ARG A 1008 3.92 -23.35 -34.69
N SER A 1009 3.03 -23.92 -33.87
CA SER A 1009 3.37 -24.50 -32.57
C SER A 1009 4.36 -25.65 -32.72
N VAL A 1010 4.16 -26.53 -33.70
CA VAL A 1010 5.11 -27.62 -34.01
C VAL A 1010 6.49 -27.03 -34.32
N LEU A 1011 6.57 -26.05 -35.23
CA LEU A 1011 7.83 -25.38 -35.58
C LEU A 1011 8.48 -24.65 -34.39
N PHE A 1012 7.67 -24.14 -33.45
CA PHE A 1012 8.17 -23.48 -32.25
C PHE A 1012 8.80 -24.46 -31.25
N ARG A 1013 8.18 -25.64 -31.09
CA ARG A 1013 8.61 -26.71 -30.18
C ARG A 1013 9.74 -27.55 -30.76
N GLU A 1014 9.84 -27.63 -32.08
CA GLU A 1014 10.88 -28.35 -32.80
C GLU A 1014 12.21 -27.60 -32.73
N ARG A 1015 12.96 -27.88 -31.65
CA ARG A 1015 14.31 -27.34 -31.41
C ARG A 1015 15.28 -28.46 -31.11
N LEU A 1016 16.54 -28.26 -31.48
CA LEU A 1016 17.62 -29.21 -31.18
C LEU A 1016 17.89 -29.30 -29.67
N VAL A 1017 17.80 -28.18 -28.96
CA VAL A 1017 18.07 -28.06 -27.53
C VAL A 1017 16.93 -27.27 -26.88
N LYS A 1018 16.61 -27.61 -25.63
CA LYS A 1018 15.60 -26.84 -24.87
C LYS A 1018 16.15 -25.45 -24.52
N PRO A 1019 15.29 -24.41 -24.44
CA PRO A 1019 15.77 -23.04 -24.22
C PRO A 1019 16.63 -22.85 -22.96
N LEU A 1020 16.29 -23.52 -21.85
CA LEU A 1020 17.07 -23.44 -20.61
C LEU A 1020 18.43 -24.13 -20.74
N ASP A 1021 18.48 -25.30 -21.39
CA ASP A 1021 19.73 -26.03 -21.62
C ASP A 1021 20.66 -25.25 -22.56
N GLU A 1022 20.10 -24.60 -23.58
CA GLU A 1022 20.83 -23.72 -24.50
C GLU A 1022 21.38 -22.48 -23.78
N ALA A 1023 20.57 -21.83 -22.94
CA ALA A 1023 21.03 -20.71 -22.12
C ALA A 1023 22.18 -21.13 -21.18
N MET A 1024 22.05 -22.27 -20.51
CA MET A 1024 23.09 -22.79 -19.62
C MET A 1024 24.38 -23.14 -20.35
N HIS A 1025 24.28 -23.73 -21.55
CA HIS A 1025 25.45 -23.99 -22.38
C HIS A 1025 26.25 -22.71 -22.66
N TRP A 1026 25.58 -21.63 -23.05
CA TRP A 1026 26.23 -20.36 -23.35
C TRP A 1026 26.76 -19.65 -22.09
N VAL A 1027 26.09 -19.80 -20.95
CA VAL A 1027 26.63 -19.33 -19.65
C VAL A 1027 27.94 -20.04 -19.34
N ASP A 1028 27.97 -21.37 -19.39
CA ASP A 1028 29.16 -22.17 -19.13
C ASP A 1028 30.29 -21.83 -20.13
N HIS A 1029 29.92 -21.60 -21.39
CA HIS A 1029 30.84 -21.23 -22.46
C HIS A 1029 31.53 -19.88 -22.21
N VAL A 1030 30.77 -18.86 -21.81
CA VAL A 1030 31.31 -17.53 -21.49
C VAL A 1030 32.21 -17.59 -20.26
N ILE A 1031 31.80 -18.30 -19.20
CA ILE A 1031 32.62 -18.48 -17.99
C ILE A 1031 33.94 -19.18 -18.31
N LYS A 1032 33.89 -20.24 -19.13
CA LYS A 1032 35.05 -21.06 -19.48
C LYS A 1032 36.08 -20.33 -20.33
N HIS A 1033 35.63 -19.56 -21.31
CA HIS A 1033 36.51 -18.97 -22.32
C HIS A 1033 36.90 -17.52 -22.03
N LYS A 1034 36.04 -16.76 -21.34
CA LYS A 1034 36.17 -15.32 -20.97
C LYS A 1034 36.35 -14.35 -22.14
N ASP A 1035 37.23 -14.65 -23.08
CA ASP A 1035 37.34 -13.95 -24.36
C ASP A 1035 36.32 -14.50 -25.37
N THR A 1036 35.44 -13.60 -25.84
CA THR A 1036 34.40 -13.90 -26.83
C THR A 1036 34.53 -13.02 -28.07
N ALA A 1037 35.73 -12.50 -28.37
CA ALA A 1037 35.96 -11.65 -29.55
C ALA A 1037 35.59 -12.32 -30.88
N TYR A 1038 35.71 -13.65 -30.99
CA TYR A 1038 35.33 -14.41 -32.19
C TYR A 1038 33.81 -14.47 -32.44
N LEU A 1039 32.98 -14.13 -31.46
CA LEU A 1039 31.53 -14.00 -31.63
C LEU A 1039 31.12 -12.58 -32.07
N LYS A 1040 32.07 -11.64 -32.15
CA LYS A 1040 31.82 -10.23 -32.41
C LYS A 1040 32.10 -9.88 -33.87
N SER A 1041 31.26 -9.03 -34.44
CA SER A 1041 31.41 -8.54 -35.81
C SER A 1041 32.51 -7.48 -35.92
N ALA A 1042 33.29 -7.52 -37.01
CA ALA A 1042 34.24 -6.45 -37.36
C ALA A 1042 33.54 -5.08 -37.54
N ALA A 1043 32.22 -5.07 -37.78
CA ALA A 1043 31.41 -3.86 -37.85
C ALA A 1043 31.45 -3.00 -36.57
N LEU A 1044 31.84 -3.57 -35.42
CA LEU A 1044 32.05 -2.83 -34.17
C LEU A 1044 33.19 -1.82 -34.26
N GLN A 1045 34.16 -2.05 -35.13
CA GLN A 1045 35.32 -1.17 -35.34
C GLN A 1045 35.05 -0.08 -36.39
N LEU A 1046 33.96 -0.18 -37.15
CA LEU A 1046 33.62 0.77 -38.21
C LEU A 1046 32.83 1.97 -37.67
N SER A 1047 33.14 3.16 -38.21
CA SER A 1047 32.30 4.34 -38.07
C SER A 1047 30.96 4.16 -38.81
N TRP A 1048 30.00 5.05 -38.56
CA TRP A 1048 28.68 4.93 -39.18
C TRP A 1048 28.70 5.11 -40.70
N PHE A 1049 29.60 5.96 -41.23
CA PHE A 1049 29.67 6.23 -42.66
C PHE A 1049 30.41 5.11 -43.40
N GLU A 1050 31.43 4.50 -42.80
CA GLU A 1050 32.10 3.31 -43.34
C GLU A 1050 31.16 2.09 -43.36
N LEU A 1051 30.40 1.88 -42.29
CA LEU A 1051 29.45 0.75 -42.17
C LEU A 1051 28.41 0.74 -43.30
N TYR A 1052 27.94 1.91 -43.73
CA TYR A 1052 26.99 2.06 -44.83
C TYR A 1052 27.65 2.44 -46.16
N SER A 1053 28.99 2.41 -46.23
CA SER A 1053 29.78 2.73 -47.42
C SER A 1053 29.46 4.10 -48.03
N VAL A 1054 29.12 5.09 -47.18
CA VAL A 1054 28.80 6.46 -47.58
C VAL A 1054 30.03 7.14 -48.16
N ASP A 1055 31.21 6.89 -47.58
CA ASP A 1055 32.51 7.26 -48.12
C ASP A 1055 32.73 6.73 -49.55
N VAL A 1056 32.44 5.45 -49.78
CA VAL A 1056 32.54 4.82 -51.11
C VAL A 1056 31.56 5.47 -52.09
N LEU A 1057 30.30 5.69 -51.68
CA LEU A 1057 29.28 6.33 -52.52
C LEU A 1057 29.66 7.76 -52.87
N LEU A 1058 30.21 8.54 -51.93
CA LEU A 1058 30.68 9.90 -52.19
C LEU A 1058 31.83 9.91 -53.21
N ILE A 1059 32.76 8.96 -53.12
CA ILE A 1059 33.84 8.80 -54.12
C ILE A 1059 33.27 8.43 -55.49
N LEU A 1060 32.31 7.50 -55.57
CA LEU A 1060 31.67 7.12 -56.83
C LEU A 1060 30.90 8.28 -57.47
N ILE A 1061 30.16 9.06 -56.67
CA ILE A 1061 29.47 10.27 -57.13
C ILE A 1061 30.49 11.29 -57.66
N LEU A 1062 31.60 11.50 -56.93
CA LEU A 1062 32.67 12.38 -57.37
C LEU A 1062 33.27 11.94 -58.72
N ILE A 1063 33.48 10.63 -58.92
CA ILE A 1063 33.95 10.05 -60.19
C ILE A 1063 32.95 10.32 -61.31
N ILE A 1064 31.65 10.08 -61.09
CA ILE A 1064 30.59 10.32 -62.09
C ILE A 1064 30.50 11.81 -62.44
N LEU A 1065 30.55 12.70 -61.43
CA LEU A 1065 30.51 14.15 -61.65
C LEU A 1065 31.76 14.63 -62.41
N SER A 1066 32.93 14.09 -62.09
CA SER A 1066 34.19 14.41 -62.76
C SER A 1066 34.19 13.91 -64.21
N ALA A 1067 33.72 12.69 -64.47
CA ALA A 1067 33.54 12.14 -65.81
C ALA A 1067 32.52 12.94 -66.62
N SER A 1068 31.38 13.30 -66.02
CA SER A 1068 30.35 14.15 -66.66
C SER A 1068 30.90 15.52 -67.03
N TYR A 1069 31.70 16.12 -66.14
CA TYR A 1069 32.38 17.39 -66.39
C TYR A 1069 33.39 17.27 -67.54
N LEU A 1070 34.21 16.21 -67.56
CA LEU A 1070 35.15 15.92 -68.65
C LEU A 1070 34.45 15.72 -70.00
N ILE A 1071 33.34 14.97 -70.03
CA ILE A 1071 32.52 14.79 -71.25
C ILE A 1071 31.98 16.13 -71.73
N LYS A 1072 31.41 16.95 -70.82
CA LYS A 1072 30.94 18.30 -71.15
C LYS A 1072 32.08 19.15 -71.71
N TYR A 1073 33.26 19.12 -71.09
CA TYR A 1073 34.43 19.85 -71.55
C TYR A 1073 34.88 19.39 -72.94
N CYS A 1074 34.96 18.09 -73.18
CA CYS A 1074 35.32 17.52 -74.49
C CYS A 1074 34.28 17.87 -75.57
N LEU A 1075 32.98 17.83 -75.25
CA LEU A 1075 31.91 18.24 -76.17
C LEU A 1075 31.98 19.74 -76.50
N LEU A 1076 32.24 20.59 -75.50
CA LEU A 1076 32.43 22.03 -75.72
C LEU A 1076 33.68 22.29 -76.58
N TRP A 1077 34.78 21.61 -76.30
CA TRP A 1077 36.01 21.69 -77.10
C TRP A 1077 35.79 21.18 -78.53
N PHE A 1078 35.08 20.08 -78.72
CA PHE A 1078 34.71 19.55 -80.03
C PHE A 1078 33.78 20.50 -80.80
N MET A 1079 32.77 21.08 -80.13
CA MET A 1079 31.90 22.11 -80.71
C MET A 1079 32.67 23.35 -81.12
N GLN A 1080 33.59 23.84 -80.28
CA GLN A 1080 34.48 24.96 -80.61
C GLN A 1080 35.40 24.64 -81.80
N THR A 1081 35.89 23.40 -81.88
CA THR A 1081 36.69 22.91 -83.01
C THR A 1081 35.86 22.82 -84.29
N LEU A 1082 34.61 22.36 -84.21
CA LEU A 1082 33.66 22.34 -85.32
C LEU A 1082 33.29 23.74 -85.80
N THR A 1083 33.05 24.72 -84.90
CA THR A 1083 32.85 26.11 -85.31
C THR A 1083 34.11 26.69 -85.94
N PHE A 1084 35.30 26.42 -85.39
CA PHE A 1084 36.57 26.82 -86.00
C PHE A 1084 36.77 26.20 -87.40
N LEU A 1085 36.43 24.92 -87.59
CA LEU A 1085 36.48 24.24 -88.89
C LEU A 1085 35.42 24.77 -89.86
N LYS A 1086 34.19 25.04 -89.39
CA LYS A 1086 33.10 25.64 -90.17
C LYS A 1086 33.47 27.05 -90.65
N ASP A 1087 34.06 27.86 -89.78
CA ASP A 1087 34.56 29.19 -90.13
C ASP A 1087 35.69 29.08 -91.16
N LYS A 1088 36.60 28.12 -91.02
CA LYS A 1088 37.62 27.84 -92.06
C LYS A 1088 37.03 27.35 -93.38
N MET A 1089 35.97 26.54 -93.37
CA MET A 1089 35.27 26.09 -94.58
C MET A 1089 34.48 27.23 -95.24
N TRP A 1090 33.93 28.16 -94.45
CA TRP A 1090 33.28 29.36 -94.94
C TRP A 1090 34.27 30.31 -95.65
N TYR A 1091 35.49 30.44 -95.12
CA TYR A 1091 36.58 31.14 -95.81
C TYR A 1091 37.10 30.41 -97.06
N ALA A 1092 36.75 29.13 -97.27
CA ALA A 1092 37.19 28.32 -98.41
C ALA A 1092 36.22 28.27 -99.61
N GLY A 1093 35.08 28.97 -99.57
CA GLY A 1093 34.25 29.28 -100.75
C GLY A 1093 33.64 28.07 -101.49
N VAL A 1094 32.57 27.47 -100.94
CA VAL A 1094 31.72 26.51 -101.67
C VAL A 1094 30.27 27.01 -101.68
N GLU A 1095 29.83 27.53 -102.84
CA GLU A 1095 28.42 27.78 -103.18
C GLU A 1095 27.69 26.48 -103.50
N LEU A 1096 26.48 26.28 -102.99
CA LEU A 1096 25.49 25.35 -103.56
C LEU A 1096 24.17 26.11 -103.76
N SER A 1097 23.76 26.26 -105.03
CA SER A 1097 22.66 27.08 -105.51
C SER A 1097 21.29 26.41 -105.37
N ASN A 1098 20.29 27.25 -105.03
CA ASN A 1098 18.85 26.99 -105.10
C ASN A 1098 18.33 26.72 -106.54
N LYS A 1099 17.13 26.11 -106.59
CA LYS A 1099 16.08 26.05 -107.66
C LYS A 1099 15.94 24.68 -108.34
N ASP A 1100 14.77 24.05 -108.47
CA ASP A 1100 13.36 24.48 -108.42
C ASP A 1100 12.43 23.25 -108.18
N VAL A 1101 11.13 23.54 -108.02
CA VAL A 1101 9.94 22.68 -108.20
C VAL A 1101 9.12 22.40 -106.92
N ILE A 1102 8.25 23.38 -106.66
CA ILE A 1102 6.92 23.23 -106.09
C ILE A 1102 6.04 22.45 -107.09
N HIS A 1103 5.38 21.35 -106.69
CA HIS A 1103 4.04 21.01 -107.17
C HIS A 1103 3.32 19.91 -106.35
N HIS A 1104 2.21 20.35 -105.72
CA HIS A 1104 0.91 19.71 -105.45
C HIS A 1104 0.75 18.23 -105.02
N THR A 1105 0.26 18.08 -103.77
CA THR A 1105 -0.74 17.13 -103.22
C THR A 1105 -1.24 15.94 -104.08
N LYS A 1106 -0.97 14.70 -103.60
CA LYS A 1106 -1.96 13.60 -103.37
C LYS A 1106 -1.32 12.33 -102.73
N TYR A 1107 -2.07 11.75 -101.77
CA TYR A 1107 -2.17 10.37 -101.24
C TYR A 1107 -0.97 9.58 -100.68
N ASP A 1108 -1.28 8.94 -99.53
CA ASP A 1108 -0.61 7.93 -98.68
C ASP A 1108 0.76 8.23 -98.05
#